data_AF-A0A2T3MVD4-F1
#
_entry.id   AF-A0A2T3MVD4-F1
#
_cell.length_a   1.000
_cell.length_b   1.000
_cell.length_c   1.000
_cell.angle_alpha   90.00
_cell.angle_beta   90.00
_cell.angle_gamma   90.00
#
_symmetry.space_group_name_H-M   'P 1'
#
loop_
_entity.id
_entity.type
_entity.pdbx_description
1 polymer ?
#
loop_
_entity_poly.entity_id
_entity_poly.type
_entity_poly.pdbx_seq_one_letter_code
_entity_poly.pdbx_strand_id
1 'polypeptide(L)'
;MINTNQDDYNNAHNEYWSSPDRIGEASGDLKKISNQIIETCGYGKVLDIGCGEGKLVAELVNSGVDAFGLDISEVVIERANNLLNGRFEQGSILELPYKDNHFDTVVSTDCMDHLTPEDVPAALKEICRVTAKYVFIQISTTKDRDDHRHLTVEGRDWWETKCLDAGFRKHPGYYRLNAYEALNQEPLKIYVLLEKIPQLAISKYSMEELNKQRILHMDMLREVGRRGDAHCIRYHKASEYVRPGDTVLDLACGLGYGSHIIYHNSHAKRVIGMDLSESGIEYAQQNYQLEGRVEFSLADAQNIENLPDNSIDFITTFETIEHLPEPKKYLAELERVLKPSGRMLICAPNNWADETGEDPNPHHFHVYTWDRLKEECGTHFILEKGFVQTAGGAMKCHHSPRAWYEVSVEGFDREAEWIILLCMKDPMKGQSLPYTETQWELPESEDFNVVSFSRDYQNPWIVRGTVTRGQRLLNQRLLVSKQLEILSTSAPGSVDYAASLCGYIYSVIENEEYVKNSVVDSISKQIDEYLDLQQKTPHHIRWSVSITFAAGVLYKHLGDINKSLEFFKKATQFDVTKFSPLLGNKTLDAYFEMAKLHLSLNEKDKAKSYLEATVQEAIRLSKSDWLNIIGNTVNPCPFGFPEMAQLLDKGARAAYMLNNFDSIDARPELIATEAKGYFERIIANNETIISEQTAGLKNLYAEVERLNKDNKVYIAEMHRLNEEINNMEKIDNGVRQSFFYRGLRYVYRRAKVILK
;
A
#
# COMPACT_ATOMS: atom_id res chain seq x y z
N MET A 1 -51.38 13.57 9.78
CA MET A 1 -51.94 12.96 8.56
C MET A 1 -50.82 12.17 7.93
N ILE A 2 -50.97 10.84 7.90
CA ILE A 2 -49.99 9.90 7.37
C ILE A 2 -49.98 10.08 5.84
N ASN A 3 -48.83 10.40 5.26
CA ASN A 3 -48.70 10.69 3.83
C ASN A 3 -48.65 9.35 3.06
N THR A 4 -49.60 9.12 2.17
CA THR A 4 -49.91 7.84 1.51
C THR A 4 -49.28 7.70 0.12
N ASN A 5 -48.00 8.00 -0.04
CA ASN A 5 -47.23 7.66 -1.25
C ASN A 5 -45.96 6.88 -0.86
N GLN A 6 -46.12 5.76 -0.17
CA GLN A 6 -45.05 4.77 -0.06
C GLN A 6 -45.06 3.98 -1.37
N ASP A 7 -43.99 4.10 -2.16
CA ASP A 7 -43.77 3.16 -3.26
C ASP A 7 -43.79 1.75 -2.67
N ASP A 8 -44.64 0.88 -3.21
CA ASP A 8 -44.82 -0.47 -2.68
C ASP A 8 -43.66 -1.37 -3.14
N TYR A 9 -42.50 -1.18 -2.51
CA TYR A 9 -41.26 -1.90 -2.79
C TYR A 9 -41.47 -3.41 -2.77
N ASN A 10 -42.27 -3.91 -1.83
CA ASN A 10 -42.54 -5.35 -1.69
C ASN A 10 -43.27 -5.89 -2.92
N ASN A 11 -44.37 -5.24 -3.34
CA ASN A 11 -45.10 -5.67 -4.53
C ASN A 11 -44.26 -5.52 -5.81
N ALA A 12 -43.52 -4.42 -5.95
CA ALA A 12 -42.65 -4.20 -7.11
C ALA A 12 -41.55 -5.27 -7.24
N HIS A 13 -40.89 -5.63 -6.13
CA HIS A 13 -39.84 -6.65 -6.14
C HIS A 13 -40.39 -8.08 -6.23
N ASN A 14 -41.54 -8.39 -5.61
CA ASN A 14 -42.19 -9.69 -5.81
C ASN A 14 -42.63 -9.89 -7.26
N GLU A 15 -43.18 -8.87 -7.92
CA GLU A 15 -43.52 -8.93 -9.35
C GLU A 15 -42.27 -9.18 -10.20
N TYR A 16 -41.16 -8.50 -9.89
CA TYR A 16 -39.88 -8.72 -10.57
C TYR A 16 -39.38 -10.16 -10.44
N TRP A 17 -39.27 -10.67 -9.21
CA TRP A 17 -38.71 -12.00 -8.95
C TRP A 17 -39.63 -13.13 -9.38
N SER A 18 -40.95 -12.90 -9.45
CA SER A 18 -41.92 -13.89 -9.93
C SER A 18 -41.87 -14.12 -11.44
N SER A 19 -41.20 -13.25 -12.20
CA SER A 19 -41.09 -13.41 -13.65
C SER A 19 -40.22 -14.63 -14.02
N PRO A 20 -40.68 -15.54 -14.91
CA PRO A 20 -39.98 -16.78 -15.24
C PRO A 20 -38.58 -16.58 -15.85
N ASP A 21 -38.37 -15.44 -16.48
CA ASP A 21 -37.12 -15.10 -17.19
C ASP A 21 -36.11 -14.36 -16.29
N ARG A 22 -36.45 -14.09 -15.02
CA ARG A 22 -35.60 -13.35 -14.08
C ARG A 22 -34.82 -14.31 -13.16
N ILE A 23 -33.56 -14.49 -13.51
CA ILE A 23 -32.51 -15.08 -12.67
C ILE A 23 -31.66 -13.92 -12.15
N GLY A 24 -31.29 -13.93 -10.86
CA GLY A 24 -30.52 -12.84 -10.28
C GLY A 24 -29.15 -12.71 -10.94
N GLU A 25 -28.88 -11.57 -11.57
CA GLU A 25 -27.53 -11.24 -12.03
C GLU A 25 -26.67 -10.87 -10.81
N ALA A 26 -25.47 -11.46 -10.71
CA ALA A 26 -24.56 -11.09 -9.64
C ALA A 26 -24.01 -9.67 -9.87
N SER A 27 -23.83 -8.89 -8.80
CA SER A 27 -23.31 -7.51 -8.81
C SER A 27 -21.90 -7.33 -9.39
N GLY A 28 -21.27 -8.40 -9.86
CA GLY A 28 -19.95 -8.46 -10.46
C GLY A 28 -19.26 -9.78 -10.16
N ASP A 29 -17.92 -9.74 -10.06
CA ASP A 29 -17.12 -10.86 -9.58
C ASP A 29 -17.28 -11.00 -8.06
N LEU A 30 -18.12 -11.97 -7.64
CA LEU A 30 -18.47 -12.21 -6.25
C LEU A 30 -17.25 -12.55 -5.39
N LYS A 31 -16.28 -13.28 -5.93
CA LYS A 31 -15.06 -13.64 -5.20
C LYS A 31 -14.21 -12.41 -4.93
N LYS A 32 -14.10 -11.52 -5.92
CA LYS A 32 -13.43 -10.23 -5.76
C LYS A 32 -14.13 -9.37 -4.70
N ILE A 33 -15.46 -9.26 -4.74
CA ILE A 33 -16.23 -8.46 -3.76
C ILE A 33 -16.09 -9.05 -2.35
N SER A 34 -16.25 -10.37 -2.20
CA SER A 34 -16.05 -11.09 -0.93
C SER A 34 -14.66 -10.84 -0.34
N ASN A 35 -13.60 -10.95 -1.16
CA ASN A 35 -12.24 -10.64 -0.73
C ASN A 35 -12.10 -9.17 -0.31
N GLN A 36 -12.66 -8.22 -1.07
CA GLN A 36 -12.61 -6.80 -0.71
C GLN A 36 -13.30 -6.52 0.62
N ILE A 37 -14.45 -7.16 0.89
CA ILE A 37 -15.15 -7.05 2.18
C ILE A 37 -14.27 -7.61 3.30
N ILE A 38 -13.70 -8.80 3.14
CA ILE A 38 -12.87 -9.45 4.17
C ILE A 38 -11.57 -8.67 4.43
N GLU A 39 -10.89 -8.20 3.39
CA GLU A 39 -9.63 -7.44 3.49
C GLU A 39 -9.80 -6.04 4.10
N THR A 40 -11.02 -5.48 4.04
CA THR A 40 -11.30 -4.14 4.57
C THR A 40 -12.04 -4.16 5.90
N CYS A 41 -13.06 -5.01 6.04
CA CYS A 41 -13.93 -5.09 7.22
C CYS A 41 -13.58 -6.26 8.16
N GLY A 42 -12.74 -7.20 7.72
CA GLY A 42 -12.33 -8.38 8.48
C GLY A 42 -13.36 -9.52 8.44
N TYR A 43 -13.04 -10.58 9.20
CA TYR A 43 -13.98 -11.66 9.49
C TYR A 43 -14.94 -11.23 10.62
N GLY A 44 -16.16 -11.72 10.58
CA GLY A 44 -17.15 -11.45 11.62
C GLY A 44 -18.55 -11.84 11.19
N LYS A 45 -19.55 -11.32 11.90
CA LYS A 45 -20.96 -11.48 11.53
C LYS A 45 -21.35 -10.43 10.50
N VAL A 46 -21.81 -10.88 9.33
CA VAL A 46 -22.10 -10.00 8.18
C VAL A 46 -23.57 -10.10 7.78
N LEU A 47 -24.20 -8.96 7.51
CA LEU A 47 -25.52 -8.89 6.89
C LEU A 47 -25.40 -8.31 5.48
N ASP A 48 -25.87 -9.05 4.48
CA ASP A 48 -26.06 -8.56 3.11
C ASP A 48 -27.51 -8.11 2.91
N ILE A 49 -27.73 -6.81 2.68
CA ILE A 49 -29.06 -6.22 2.49
C ILE A 49 -29.35 -6.05 1.00
N GLY A 50 -30.50 -6.55 0.58
CA GLY A 50 -30.84 -6.75 -0.83
C GLY A 50 -30.11 -7.96 -1.40
N CYS A 51 -30.05 -9.06 -0.63
CA CYS A 51 -29.20 -10.21 -0.95
C CYS A 51 -29.62 -10.96 -2.23
N GLY A 52 -30.83 -10.69 -2.75
CA GLY A 52 -31.40 -11.40 -3.89
C GLY A 52 -31.37 -12.92 -3.66
N GLU A 53 -30.82 -13.66 -4.62
CA GLU A 53 -30.69 -15.13 -4.53
C GLU A 53 -29.61 -15.61 -3.54
N GLY A 54 -28.93 -14.71 -2.82
CA GLY A 54 -28.02 -15.06 -1.73
C GLY A 54 -26.60 -15.47 -2.15
N LYS A 55 -26.19 -15.17 -3.40
CA LYS A 55 -24.91 -15.62 -3.95
C LYS A 55 -23.70 -15.01 -3.23
N LEU A 56 -23.76 -13.72 -2.85
CA LEU A 56 -22.70 -13.07 -2.09
C LEU A 56 -22.58 -13.66 -0.68
N VAL A 57 -23.71 -13.88 0.00
CA VAL A 57 -23.75 -14.59 1.30
C VAL A 57 -23.10 -15.97 1.19
N ALA A 58 -23.41 -16.73 0.13
CA ALA A 58 -22.80 -18.04 -0.07
C ALA A 58 -21.28 -17.99 -0.27
N GLU A 59 -20.78 -17.01 -1.04
CA GLU A 59 -19.34 -16.81 -1.21
C GLU A 59 -18.66 -16.39 0.10
N LEU A 60 -19.28 -15.50 0.87
CA LEU A 60 -18.79 -15.11 2.20
C LEU A 60 -18.74 -16.30 3.17
N VAL A 61 -19.78 -17.13 3.20
CA VAL A 61 -19.80 -18.37 4.01
C VAL A 61 -18.70 -19.34 3.55
N ASN A 62 -18.50 -19.51 2.24
CA ASN A 62 -17.43 -20.34 1.70
C ASN A 62 -16.03 -19.82 2.09
N SER A 63 -15.89 -18.51 2.26
CA SER A 63 -14.68 -17.84 2.77
C SER A 63 -14.56 -17.84 4.31
N GLY A 64 -15.50 -18.46 5.04
CA GLY A 64 -15.45 -18.60 6.50
C GLY A 64 -16.09 -17.45 7.30
N VAL A 65 -16.88 -16.60 6.66
CA VAL A 65 -17.61 -15.49 7.30
C VAL A 65 -18.99 -15.96 7.79
N ASP A 66 -19.43 -15.49 8.97
CA ASP A 66 -20.78 -15.77 9.49
C ASP A 66 -21.79 -14.81 8.84
N ALA A 67 -22.11 -15.06 7.56
CA ALA A 67 -22.93 -14.18 6.73
C ALA A 67 -24.42 -14.57 6.70
N PHE A 68 -25.28 -13.56 6.63
CA PHE A 68 -26.74 -13.63 6.55
C PHE A 68 -27.23 -12.68 5.46
N GLY A 69 -28.37 -12.99 4.85
CA GLY A 69 -28.99 -12.13 3.83
C GLY A 69 -30.39 -11.66 4.24
N LEU A 70 -30.73 -10.44 3.85
CA LEU A 70 -32.06 -9.88 3.97
C LEU A 70 -32.51 -9.30 2.63
N ASP A 71 -33.75 -9.60 2.24
CA ASP A 71 -34.39 -9.07 1.04
C ASP A 71 -35.87 -8.83 1.32
N ILE A 72 -36.47 -7.85 0.65
CA ILE A 72 -37.89 -7.51 0.84
C ILE A 72 -38.81 -8.56 0.18
N SER A 73 -38.33 -9.24 -0.85
CA SER A 73 -39.12 -10.20 -1.62
C SER A 73 -39.13 -11.58 -0.98
N GLU A 74 -40.31 -12.05 -0.59
CA GLU A 74 -40.51 -13.42 -0.09
C GLU A 74 -40.07 -14.47 -1.14
N VAL A 75 -40.38 -14.22 -2.42
CA VAL A 75 -40.07 -15.12 -3.54
C VAL A 75 -38.57 -15.36 -3.67
N VAL A 76 -37.74 -14.32 -3.54
CA VAL A 76 -36.28 -14.48 -3.67
C VAL A 76 -35.68 -15.10 -2.41
N ILE A 77 -36.24 -14.82 -1.22
CA ILE A 77 -35.80 -15.42 0.04
C ILE A 77 -36.07 -16.93 0.06
N GLU A 78 -37.19 -17.40 -0.49
CA GLU A 78 -37.42 -18.84 -0.67
C GLU A 78 -36.33 -19.47 -1.56
N ARG A 79 -35.95 -18.81 -2.66
CA ARG A 79 -34.87 -19.27 -3.54
C ARG A 79 -33.51 -19.27 -2.85
N ALA A 80 -33.19 -18.21 -2.12
CA ALA A 80 -31.95 -18.09 -1.36
C ALA A 80 -31.86 -19.17 -0.27
N ASN A 81 -32.96 -19.49 0.42
CA ASN A 81 -32.98 -20.58 1.40
C ASN A 81 -32.80 -21.98 0.77
N ASN A 82 -33.08 -22.17 -0.52
CA ASN A 82 -32.68 -23.39 -1.23
C ASN A 82 -31.16 -23.48 -1.46
N LEU A 83 -30.46 -22.34 -1.49
CA LEU A 83 -29.00 -22.27 -1.60
C LEU A 83 -28.33 -22.53 -0.23
N LEU A 84 -28.72 -21.78 0.79
CA LEU A 84 -28.25 -21.95 2.18
C LEU A 84 -29.40 -21.74 3.18
N ASN A 85 -30.02 -22.84 3.59
CA ASN A 85 -31.17 -22.80 4.50
C ASN A 85 -30.82 -22.19 5.87
N GLY A 86 -31.67 -21.29 6.36
CA GLY A 86 -31.54 -20.66 7.68
C GLY A 86 -30.59 -19.46 7.73
N ARG A 87 -30.15 -18.96 6.58
CA ARG A 87 -29.27 -17.78 6.45
C ARG A 87 -29.97 -16.54 5.88
N PHE A 88 -31.21 -16.67 5.43
CA PHE A 88 -31.93 -15.61 4.72
C PHE A 88 -33.27 -15.32 5.38
N GLU A 89 -33.56 -14.04 5.58
CA GLU A 89 -34.81 -13.56 6.20
C GLU A 89 -35.47 -12.48 5.33
N GLN A 90 -36.80 -12.52 5.24
CA GLN A 90 -37.56 -11.47 4.58
C GLN A 90 -37.65 -10.25 5.49
N GLY A 91 -37.35 -9.06 4.98
CA GLY A 91 -37.52 -7.82 5.74
C GLY A 91 -37.29 -6.56 4.92
N SER A 92 -37.68 -5.42 5.49
CA SER A 92 -37.48 -4.11 4.86
C SER A 92 -36.20 -3.47 5.36
N ILE A 93 -35.41 -2.87 4.46
CA ILE A 93 -34.25 -2.04 4.85
C ILE A 93 -34.65 -0.80 5.66
N LEU A 94 -35.92 -0.37 5.57
CA LEU A 94 -36.44 0.77 6.32
C LEU A 94 -36.81 0.41 7.77
N GLU A 95 -36.89 -0.88 8.10
CA GLU A 95 -37.18 -1.39 9.44
C GLU A 95 -36.52 -2.78 9.58
N LEU A 96 -35.24 -2.80 9.96
CA LEU A 96 -34.46 -4.02 10.02
C LEU A 96 -34.84 -4.84 11.28
N PRO A 97 -35.19 -6.13 11.15
CA PRO A 97 -35.69 -6.98 12.25
C PRO A 97 -34.59 -7.43 13.23
N TYR A 98 -33.50 -6.67 13.33
CA TYR A 98 -32.33 -7.00 14.13
C TYR A 98 -32.14 -6.01 15.27
N LYS A 99 -31.46 -6.47 16.32
CA LYS A 99 -31.09 -5.61 17.46
C LYS A 99 -29.97 -4.65 17.06
N ASP A 100 -29.77 -3.63 17.88
CA ASP A 100 -28.66 -2.69 17.70
C ASP A 100 -27.31 -3.41 17.78
N ASN A 101 -26.38 -3.03 16.91
CA ASN A 101 -25.04 -3.62 16.80
C ASN A 101 -25.04 -5.16 16.64
N HIS A 102 -26.06 -5.73 15.97
CA HIS A 102 -26.18 -7.17 15.80
C HIS A 102 -25.16 -7.76 14.83
N PHE A 103 -24.70 -6.98 13.84
CA PHE A 103 -23.73 -7.40 12.83
C PHE A 103 -22.45 -6.58 12.95
N ASP A 104 -21.28 -7.21 12.80
CA ASP A 104 -20.01 -6.49 12.75
C ASP A 104 -19.93 -5.61 11.50
N THR A 105 -20.40 -6.14 10.37
CA THR A 105 -20.41 -5.46 9.07
C THR A 105 -21.77 -5.60 8.39
N VAL A 106 -22.26 -4.51 7.80
CA VAL A 106 -23.42 -4.54 6.89
C VAL A 106 -22.92 -4.28 5.47
N VAL A 107 -23.38 -5.08 4.53
CA VAL A 107 -23.05 -5.00 3.11
C VAL A 107 -24.35 -4.68 2.35
N SER A 108 -24.24 -3.85 1.32
CA SER A 108 -25.31 -3.68 0.34
C SER A 108 -24.69 -3.46 -1.04
N THR A 109 -25.07 -4.30 -1.99
CA THR A 109 -24.58 -4.22 -3.37
C THR A 109 -25.76 -4.11 -4.34
N ASP A 110 -25.82 -3.01 -5.10
CA ASP A 110 -26.90 -2.73 -6.07
C ASP A 110 -28.31 -2.83 -5.45
N CYS A 111 -28.48 -2.30 -4.23
CA CYS A 111 -29.77 -2.30 -3.51
C CYS A 111 -30.20 -0.88 -3.11
N MET A 112 -29.28 -0.10 -2.51
CA MET A 112 -29.58 1.25 -2.01
C MET A 112 -30.11 2.20 -3.10
N ASP A 113 -29.67 2.05 -4.35
CA ASP A 113 -30.12 2.82 -5.52
C ASP A 113 -31.56 2.52 -5.95
N HIS A 114 -32.19 1.46 -5.44
CA HIS A 114 -33.60 1.16 -5.62
C HIS A 114 -34.53 1.92 -4.66
N LEU A 115 -33.97 2.61 -3.66
CA LEU A 115 -34.76 3.46 -2.76
C LEU A 115 -34.97 4.85 -3.35
N THR A 116 -36.07 5.51 -2.97
CA THR A 116 -36.27 6.93 -3.26
C THR A 116 -35.23 7.77 -2.51
N PRO A 117 -34.83 8.94 -3.04
CA PRO A 117 -33.92 9.84 -2.33
C PRO A 117 -34.39 10.23 -0.92
N GLU A 118 -35.71 10.24 -0.69
CA GLU A 118 -36.36 10.51 0.59
C GLU A 118 -36.22 9.36 1.61
N ASP A 119 -36.19 8.12 1.15
CA ASP A 119 -36.12 6.92 2.01
C ASP A 119 -34.67 6.51 2.34
N VAL A 120 -33.69 6.90 1.51
CA VAL A 120 -32.26 6.62 1.75
C VAL A 120 -31.79 7.02 3.17
N PRO A 121 -32.12 8.20 3.71
CA PRO A 121 -31.75 8.56 5.09
C PRO A 121 -32.35 7.64 6.17
N ALA A 122 -33.56 7.10 5.96
CA ALA A 122 -34.18 6.18 6.90
C ALA A 122 -33.49 4.81 6.87
N ALA A 123 -33.21 4.28 5.67
CA ALA A 123 -32.42 3.07 5.48
C ALA A 123 -31.04 3.17 6.13
N LEU A 124 -30.31 4.27 5.90
CA LEU A 124 -28.97 4.47 6.48
C LEU A 124 -29.00 4.54 8.01
N LYS A 125 -30.07 5.07 8.61
CA LYS A 125 -30.25 5.05 10.09
C LYS A 125 -30.42 3.64 10.62
N GLU A 126 -31.21 2.80 9.95
CA GLU A 126 -31.38 1.39 10.32
C GLU A 126 -30.07 0.61 10.14
N ILE A 127 -29.34 0.82 9.03
CA ILE A 127 -28.01 0.25 8.81
C ILE A 127 -27.06 0.67 9.95
N CYS A 128 -27.03 1.96 10.29
CA CYS A 128 -26.22 2.49 11.39
C CYS A 128 -26.61 1.86 12.72
N ARG A 129 -27.91 1.65 12.97
CA ARG A 129 -28.40 1.01 14.19
C ARG A 129 -27.92 -0.43 14.32
N VAL A 130 -28.06 -1.25 13.27
CA VAL A 130 -27.76 -2.69 13.33
C VAL A 130 -26.29 -3.04 13.15
N THR A 131 -25.49 -2.20 12.48
CA THR A 131 -24.04 -2.41 12.35
C THR A 131 -23.31 -2.01 13.63
N ALA A 132 -22.33 -2.81 14.03
CA ALA A 132 -21.44 -2.52 15.14
C ALA A 132 -20.23 -1.70 14.70
N LYS A 133 -19.73 -1.88 13.47
CA LYS A 133 -18.47 -1.27 13.01
C LYS A 133 -18.50 -0.78 11.59
N TYR A 134 -18.72 -1.65 10.60
CA TYR A 134 -18.41 -1.33 9.21
C TYR A 134 -19.63 -1.41 8.31
N VAL A 135 -19.59 -0.63 7.23
CA VAL A 135 -20.55 -0.73 6.13
C VAL A 135 -19.81 -0.71 4.80
N PHE A 136 -20.16 -1.66 3.94
CA PHE A 136 -19.66 -1.74 2.57
C PHE A 136 -20.84 -1.53 1.61
N ILE A 137 -20.83 -0.43 0.85
CA ILE A 137 -21.90 -0.14 -0.10
C ILE A 137 -21.34 -0.08 -1.52
N GLN A 138 -21.97 -0.79 -2.45
CA GLN A 138 -21.74 -0.67 -3.88
C GLN A 138 -23.03 -0.18 -4.54
N ILE A 139 -22.95 0.90 -5.31
CA ILE A 139 -24.13 1.59 -5.87
C ILE A 139 -23.91 1.92 -7.34
N SER A 140 -24.97 1.78 -8.15
CA SER A 140 -25.00 2.30 -9.52
C SER A 140 -25.20 3.83 -9.54
N THR A 141 -24.36 4.53 -10.30
CA THR A 141 -24.47 6.00 -10.51
C THR A 141 -25.22 6.35 -11.79
N THR A 142 -25.71 5.33 -12.52
CA THR A 142 -26.42 5.50 -13.78
C THR A 142 -27.80 4.85 -13.75
N LYS A 143 -28.72 5.40 -14.55
CA LYS A 143 -30.05 4.81 -14.80
C LYS A 143 -29.91 3.41 -15.39
N ASP A 144 -30.71 2.48 -14.91
CA ASP A 144 -30.83 1.13 -15.49
C ASP A 144 -31.32 1.20 -16.95
N ARG A 145 -31.08 0.14 -17.73
CA ARG A 145 -31.45 -0.03 -19.14
C ARG A 145 -32.91 0.26 -19.42
N ASP A 146 -33.78 -0.02 -18.44
CA ASP A 146 -35.22 0.14 -18.55
C ASP A 146 -35.73 1.47 -17.92
N ASP A 147 -34.88 2.32 -17.32
CA ASP A 147 -35.18 3.65 -16.74
C ASP A 147 -36.25 3.71 -15.61
N HIS A 148 -36.64 2.57 -15.01
CA HIS A 148 -37.76 2.51 -14.04
C HIS A 148 -37.39 1.98 -12.64
N ARG A 149 -36.12 1.62 -12.36
CA ARG A 149 -35.77 0.88 -11.13
C ARG A 149 -34.68 1.48 -10.25
N HIS A 150 -33.70 2.17 -10.80
CA HIS A 150 -32.81 3.00 -9.97
C HIS A 150 -33.56 4.30 -9.68
N LEU A 151 -34.19 4.37 -8.51
CA LEU A 151 -34.97 5.54 -8.08
C LEU A 151 -34.05 6.67 -7.59
N THR A 152 -32.87 6.33 -7.07
CA THR A 152 -31.82 7.30 -6.72
C THR A 152 -30.65 7.15 -7.69
N VAL A 153 -30.45 8.15 -8.56
CA VAL A 153 -29.32 8.21 -9.51
C VAL A 153 -28.48 9.44 -9.20
N GLU A 154 -27.73 9.34 -8.12
CA GLU A 154 -26.89 10.41 -7.57
C GLU A 154 -25.41 10.00 -7.57
N GLY A 155 -24.52 10.99 -7.64
CA GLY A 155 -23.07 10.77 -7.61
C GLY A 155 -22.51 10.49 -6.21
N ARG A 156 -21.23 10.12 -6.14
CA ARG A 156 -20.50 9.80 -4.92
C ARG A 156 -20.64 10.84 -3.82
N ASP A 157 -20.50 12.13 -4.13
CA ASP A 157 -20.55 13.19 -3.12
C ASP A 157 -21.91 13.21 -2.39
N TRP A 158 -23.00 12.93 -3.10
CA TRP A 158 -24.33 12.83 -2.49
C TRP A 158 -24.41 11.62 -1.55
N TRP A 159 -23.97 10.45 -2.02
CA TRP A 159 -23.99 9.22 -1.21
C TRP A 159 -23.10 9.31 0.02
N GLU A 160 -21.87 9.82 -0.13
CA GLU A 160 -20.98 10.11 0.99
C GLU A 160 -21.67 11.04 1.98
N THR A 161 -22.27 12.15 1.53
CA THR A 161 -22.97 13.11 2.40
C THR A 161 -24.06 12.41 3.21
N LYS A 162 -24.94 11.62 2.57
CA LYS A 162 -26.01 10.90 3.28
C LYS A 162 -25.48 9.90 4.30
N CYS A 163 -24.39 9.21 3.98
CA CYS A 163 -23.75 8.28 4.90
C CYS A 163 -23.15 9.02 6.11
N LEU A 164 -22.45 10.13 5.89
CA LEU A 164 -21.88 10.91 6.98
C LEU A 164 -22.97 11.50 7.90
N ASP A 165 -24.07 11.99 7.33
CA ASP A 165 -25.23 12.49 8.08
C ASP A 165 -25.90 11.39 8.93
N ALA A 166 -25.79 10.13 8.53
CA ALA A 166 -26.34 8.98 9.26
C ALA A 166 -25.47 8.50 10.43
N GLY A 167 -24.31 9.12 10.67
CA GLY A 167 -23.40 8.78 11.78
C GLY A 167 -22.20 7.91 11.37
N PHE A 168 -21.85 7.90 10.09
CA PHE A 168 -20.65 7.24 9.59
C PHE A 168 -19.51 8.22 9.33
N ARG A 169 -18.30 7.67 9.22
CA ARG A 169 -17.12 8.29 8.60
C ARG A 169 -16.60 7.38 7.49
N LYS A 170 -15.79 7.91 6.58
CA LYS A 170 -15.02 7.09 5.63
C LYS A 170 -14.15 6.11 6.42
N HIS A 171 -14.14 4.86 6.01
CA HIS A 171 -13.27 3.85 6.62
C HIS A 171 -11.78 4.18 6.34
N PRO A 172 -10.84 3.89 7.26
CA PRO A 172 -9.40 4.07 7.01
C PRO A 172 -8.88 3.45 5.71
N GLY A 173 -9.46 2.31 5.32
CA GLY A 173 -9.17 1.60 4.07
C GLY A 173 -9.87 2.15 2.82
N TYR A 174 -10.60 3.28 2.88
CA TYR A 174 -11.39 3.81 1.76
C TYR A 174 -10.58 3.96 0.47
N TYR A 175 -9.34 4.45 0.59
CA TYR A 175 -8.46 4.71 -0.56
C TYR A 175 -7.73 3.46 -1.09
N ARG A 176 -7.85 2.30 -0.41
CA ARG A 176 -7.46 1.00 -0.98
C ARG A 176 -8.45 0.54 -2.04
N LEU A 177 -9.74 0.83 -1.82
CA LEU A 177 -10.82 0.47 -2.73
C LEU A 177 -11.05 1.55 -3.80
N ASN A 178 -10.93 2.82 -3.40
CA ASN A 178 -11.12 3.98 -4.25
C ASN A 178 -9.77 4.71 -4.44
N ALA A 179 -8.99 4.28 -5.43
CA ALA A 179 -7.71 4.91 -5.74
C ALA A 179 -7.87 6.42 -5.99
N TYR A 180 -6.93 7.22 -5.47
CA TYR A 180 -7.04 8.68 -5.44
C TYR A 180 -7.24 9.32 -6.83
N GLU A 181 -6.52 8.84 -7.84
CA GLU A 181 -6.65 9.28 -9.23
C GLU A 181 -7.98 8.82 -9.86
N ALA A 182 -8.51 7.67 -9.44
CA ALA A 182 -9.77 7.14 -9.96
C ALA A 182 -10.97 7.99 -9.52
N LEU A 183 -10.86 8.72 -8.39
CA LEU A 183 -11.86 9.68 -7.91
C LEU A 183 -12.05 10.90 -8.83
N ASN A 184 -11.23 11.06 -9.88
CA ASN A 184 -11.49 12.08 -10.92
C ASN A 184 -12.64 11.70 -11.86
N GLN A 185 -13.07 10.44 -11.85
CA GLN A 185 -14.12 9.93 -12.70
C GLN A 185 -15.25 9.37 -11.84
N GLU A 186 -16.47 9.48 -12.34
CA GLU A 186 -17.64 8.84 -11.75
C GLU A 186 -17.94 7.57 -12.55
N PRO A 187 -17.46 6.39 -12.11
CA PRO A 187 -17.73 5.14 -12.81
C PRO A 187 -19.20 4.73 -12.66
N LEU A 188 -19.66 3.81 -13.53
CA LEU A 188 -21.02 3.25 -13.48
C LEU A 188 -21.38 2.69 -12.10
N LYS A 189 -20.40 2.12 -11.40
CA LYS A 189 -20.56 1.62 -10.03
C LYS A 189 -19.50 2.23 -9.13
N ILE A 190 -19.94 2.78 -8.01
CA ILE A 190 -19.08 3.32 -6.96
C ILE A 190 -19.10 2.45 -5.71
N TYR A 191 -18.05 2.57 -4.91
CA TYR A 191 -17.96 1.93 -3.60
C TYR A 191 -17.84 2.98 -2.51
N VAL A 192 -18.68 2.88 -1.48
CA VAL A 192 -18.65 3.71 -0.29
C VAL A 192 -18.37 2.80 0.91
N LEU A 193 -17.13 2.89 1.42
CA LEU A 193 -16.66 2.09 2.54
C LEU A 193 -16.65 2.94 3.82
N LEU A 194 -17.34 2.47 4.86
CA LEU A 194 -17.68 3.29 6.01
C LEU A 194 -17.35 2.61 7.33
N GLU A 195 -17.11 3.45 8.33
CA GLU A 195 -16.98 3.07 9.73
C GLU A 195 -18.02 3.84 10.55
N LYS A 196 -18.69 3.14 11.47
CA LYS A 196 -19.66 3.71 12.41
C LYS A 196 -18.92 4.54 13.46
N ILE A 197 -19.37 5.77 13.67
CA ILE A 197 -18.82 6.65 14.69
C ILE A 197 -19.44 6.28 16.06
N PRO A 198 -18.66 6.24 17.15
CA PRO A 198 -19.20 6.02 18.49
C PRO A 198 -20.31 7.02 18.86
N GLN A 199 -21.41 6.54 19.42
CA GLN A 199 -22.58 7.38 19.74
C GLN A 199 -22.25 8.56 20.65
N LEU A 200 -21.34 8.36 21.62
CA LEU A 200 -20.85 9.42 22.50
C LEU A 200 -20.19 10.55 21.70
N ALA A 201 -19.34 10.21 20.73
CA ALA A 201 -18.66 11.19 19.89
C ALA A 201 -19.63 11.93 18.96
N ILE A 202 -20.63 11.25 18.37
CA ILE A 202 -21.69 11.89 17.58
C ILE A 202 -22.45 12.91 18.42
N SER A 203 -22.78 12.56 19.67
CA SER A 203 -23.57 13.42 20.56
C SER A 203 -22.84 14.70 20.98
N LYS A 204 -21.51 14.64 21.16
CA LYS A 204 -20.68 15.81 21.53
C LYS A 204 -20.22 16.61 20.30
N TYR A 205 -19.96 15.94 19.18
CA TYR A 205 -19.38 16.53 17.96
C TYR A 205 -20.24 16.22 16.73
N SER A 206 -21.39 16.89 16.67
CA SER A 206 -22.29 16.82 15.52
C SER A 206 -21.63 17.41 14.26
N MET A 207 -22.15 17.05 13.08
CA MET A 207 -21.70 17.68 11.82
C MET A 207 -21.93 19.19 11.82
N GLU A 208 -22.95 19.69 12.53
CA GLU A 208 -23.19 21.13 12.66
C GLU A 208 -22.03 21.83 13.39
N GLU A 209 -21.56 21.25 14.50
CA GLU A 209 -20.42 21.79 15.26
C GLU A 209 -19.11 21.72 14.47
N LEU A 210 -18.84 20.60 13.79
CA LEU A 210 -17.66 20.49 12.92
C LEU A 210 -17.71 21.51 11.76
N ASN A 211 -18.88 21.73 11.18
CA ASN A 211 -19.03 22.69 10.08
C ASN A 211 -18.79 24.14 10.52
N LYS A 212 -19.07 24.50 11.78
CA LYS A 212 -18.73 25.83 12.34
C LYS A 212 -17.23 26.08 12.36
N GLN A 213 -16.41 25.04 12.48
CA GLN A 213 -14.96 25.13 12.53
C GLN A 213 -14.26 24.58 11.27
N ARG A 214 -15.02 24.25 10.22
CA ARG A 214 -14.55 23.51 9.02
C ARG A 214 -13.25 24.04 8.41
N ILE A 215 -13.02 25.36 8.46
CA ILE A 215 -11.83 25.99 7.89
C ILE A 215 -10.57 25.61 8.69
N LEU A 216 -10.66 25.59 10.01
CA LEU A 216 -9.53 25.40 10.93
C LEU A 216 -9.43 23.96 11.45
N HIS A 217 -10.56 23.35 11.80
CA HIS A 217 -10.64 22.02 12.40
C HIS A 217 -11.77 21.22 11.74
N MET A 218 -11.40 20.23 10.92
CA MET A 218 -12.33 19.27 10.33
C MET A 218 -11.74 17.86 10.38
N ASP A 219 -12.59 16.89 10.65
CA ASP A 219 -12.26 15.48 10.55
C ASP A 219 -12.40 15.08 9.08
N MET A 220 -11.28 14.83 8.41
CA MET A 220 -11.29 14.60 6.96
C MET A 220 -11.90 13.27 6.55
N LEU A 221 -12.06 12.31 7.48
CA LEU A 221 -12.87 11.11 7.25
C LEU A 221 -14.37 11.42 7.28
N ARG A 222 -14.76 12.60 7.80
CA ARG A 222 -16.12 13.15 7.79
C ARG A 222 -16.26 14.32 6.82
N GLU A 223 -15.35 14.44 5.85
CA GLU A 223 -15.42 15.45 4.80
C GLU A 223 -15.57 14.83 3.40
N VAL A 224 -16.53 15.33 2.64
CA VAL A 224 -16.81 14.93 1.26
C VAL A 224 -15.93 15.72 0.29
N GLY A 225 -15.54 15.07 -0.79
CA GLY A 225 -14.89 15.71 -1.93
C GLY A 225 -13.38 15.96 -1.78
N ARG A 226 -12.86 16.78 -2.70
CA ARG A 226 -11.42 16.90 -3.01
C ARG A 226 -10.54 17.24 -1.82
N ARG A 227 -11.00 18.10 -0.91
CA ARG A 227 -10.25 18.50 0.28
C ARG A 227 -10.04 17.30 1.21
N GLY A 228 -11.12 16.65 1.63
CA GLY A 228 -11.05 15.46 2.49
C GLY A 228 -10.16 14.37 1.88
N ASP A 229 -10.33 14.13 0.57
CA ASP A 229 -9.54 13.15 -0.17
C ASP A 229 -8.04 13.46 -0.18
N ALA A 230 -7.68 14.73 -0.40
CA ALA A 230 -6.28 15.16 -0.48
C ALA A 230 -5.55 15.02 0.85
N HIS A 231 -6.22 15.28 1.98
CA HIS A 231 -5.64 15.06 3.30
C HIS A 231 -5.51 13.57 3.62
N CYS A 232 -6.57 12.78 3.41
CA CYS A 232 -6.56 11.37 3.77
C CYS A 232 -5.57 10.55 2.93
N ILE A 233 -5.39 10.88 1.64
CA ILE A 233 -4.43 10.16 0.80
C ILE A 233 -2.98 10.37 1.27
N ARG A 234 -2.61 11.53 1.84
CA ARG A 234 -1.26 11.75 2.41
C ARG A 234 -0.97 10.78 3.55
N TYR A 235 -1.93 10.59 4.46
CA TYR A 235 -1.82 9.61 5.54
C TYR A 235 -1.82 8.16 5.04
N HIS A 236 -2.66 7.86 4.04
CA HIS A 236 -2.64 6.54 3.39
C HIS A 236 -1.26 6.27 2.75
N LYS A 237 -0.68 7.24 2.04
CA LYS A 237 0.67 7.12 1.45
C LYS A 237 1.77 7.04 2.50
N ALA A 238 1.64 7.75 3.62
CA ALA A 238 2.57 7.63 4.73
C ALA A 238 2.60 6.21 5.32
N SER A 239 1.42 5.57 5.42
CA SER A 239 1.31 4.21 5.95
C SER A 239 2.10 3.17 5.15
N GLU A 240 2.35 3.41 3.85
CA GLU A 240 3.18 2.55 2.98
C GLU A 240 4.67 2.54 3.40
N TYR A 241 5.12 3.54 4.17
CA TYR A 241 6.51 3.69 4.62
C TYR A 241 6.73 3.36 6.10
N VAL A 242 5.65 3.12 6.85
CA VAL A 242 5.70 2.64 8.23
C VAL A 242 6.11 1.16 8.23
N ARG A 243 7.19 0.84 8.93
CA ARG A 243 7.71 -0.53 9.00
C ARG A 243 6.99 -1.29 10.12
N PRO A 244 6.91 -2.63 10.03
CA PRO A 244 6.31 -3.42 11.10
C PRO A 244 7.00 -3.19 12.46
N GLY A 245 6.20 -2.96 13.49
CA GLY A 245 6.69 -2.70 14.85
C GLY A 245 7.04 -1.23 15.16
N ASP A 246 6.95 -0.33 14.19
CA ASP A 246 7.27 1.08 14.40
C ASP A 246 6.37 1.75 15.45
N THR A 247 6.98 2.59 16.29
CA THR A 247 6.26 3.64 17.02
C THR A 247 6.18 4.88 16.13
N VAL A 248 4.96 5.29 15.79
CA VAL A 248 4.71 6.44 14.91
C VAL A 248 4.33 7.67 15.72
N LEU A 249 4.85 8.83 15.36
CA LEU A 249 4.39 10.14 15.82
C LEU A 249 3.66 10.85 14.68
N ASP A 250 2.40 11.22 14.91
CA ASP A 250 1.64 12.14 14.07
C ASP A 250 1.67 13.51 14.75
N LEU A 251 2.56 14.39 14.29
CA LEU A 251 2.80 15.69 14.91
C LEU A 251 2.02 16.78 14.18
N ALA A 252 1.29 17.59 14.95
CA ALA A 252 0.15 18.38 14.51
C ALA A 252 -0.99 17.51 13.98
N CYS A 253 -1.41 16.52 14.78
CA CYS A 253 -2.42 15.52 14.40
C CYS A 253 -3.85 16.08 14.23
N GLY A 254 -4.09 17.33 14.66
CA GLY A 254 -5.40 17.97 14.65
C GLY A 254 -6.46 17.13 15.36
N LEU A 255 -7.48 16.70 14.62
CA LEU A 255 -8.60 15.89 15.12
C LEU A 255 -8.31 14.37 15.14
N GLY A 256 -7.08 13.93 14.82
CA GLY A 256 -6.63 12.55 14.99
C GLY A 256 -7.01 11.56 13.88
N TYR A 257 -7.70 12.00 12.82
CA TYR A 257 -8.09 11.12 11.71
C TYR A 257 -6.88 10.53 10.97
N GLY A 258 -5.78 11.29 10.87
CA GLY A 258 -4.53 10.84 10.25
C GLY A 258 -3.87 9.70 11.02
N SER A 259 -3.78 9.86 12.34
CA SER A 259 -3.32 8.81 13.26
C SER A 259 -4.13 7.52 13.15
N HIS A 260 -5.47 7.64 13.04
CA HIS A 260 -6.36 6.50 12.81
C HIS A 260 -6.10 5.81 11.48
N ILE A 261 -5.93 6.58 10.39
CA ILE A 261 -5.57 6.03 9.06
C ILE A 261 -4.24 5.28 9.13
N ILE A 262 -3.21 5.86 9.73
CA ILE A 262 -1.88 5.23 9.82
C ILE A 262 -1.98 3.90 10.57
N TYR A 263 -2.62 3.88 11.74
CA TYR A 263 -2.70 2.68 12.56
C TYR A 263 -3.38 1.52 11.82
N HIS A 264 -4.53 1.79 11.18
CA HIS A 264 -5.29 0.77 10.46
C HIS A 264 -4.68 0.38 9.11
N ASN A 265 -3.90 1.27 8.48
CA ASN A 265 -3.32 1.02 7.17
C ASN A 265 -1.89 0.48 7.18
N SER A 266 -1.23 0.39 8.35
CA SER A 266 0.14 -0.08 8.50
C SER A 266 0.28 -1.21 9.52
N HIS A 267 1.52 -1.64 9.75
CA HIS A 267 1.90 -2.57 10.82
C HIS A 267 2.56 -1.84 12.01
N ALA A 268 2.17 -0.58 12.25
CA ALA A 268 2.62 0.17 13.42
C ALA A 268 2.30 -0.59 14.71
N LYS A 269 3.24 -0.60 15.66
CA LYS A 269 2.97 -1.10 17.01
C LYS A 269 2.02 -0.16 17.74
N ARG A 270 2.25 1.15 17.59
CA ARG A 270 1.43 2.23 18.14
C ARG A 270 1.62 3.54 17.38
N VAL A 271 0.64 4.43 17.48
CA VAL A 271 0.64 5.78 16.95
C VAL A 271 0.41 6.77 18.11
N ILE A 272 1.23 7.81 18.17
CA ILE A 272 1.12 8.89 19.14
C ILE A 272 0.74 10.14 18.36
N GLY A 273 -0.46 10.68 18.59
CA GLY A 273 -0.91 11.95 18.03
C GLY A 273 -0.61 13.10 18.99
N MET A 274 0.03 14.15 18.49
CA MET A 274 0.30 15.35 19.29
C MET A 274 -0.11 16.62 18.55
N ASP A 275 -0.77 17.54 19.25
CA ASP A 275 -1.24 18.81 18.70
C ASP A 275 -1.26 19.89 19.80
N LEU A 276 -1.26 21.17 19.42
CA LEU A 276 -1.35 22.29 20.36
C LEU A 276 -2.81 22.60 20.74
N SER A 277 -3.78 22.18 19.93
CA SER A 277 -5.21 22.42 20.13
C SER A 277 -5.82 21.48 21.17
N GLU A 278 -6.14 22.01 22.36
CA GLU A 278 -6.82 21.28 23.44
C GLU A 278 -8.14 20.66 22.97
N SER A 279 -8.98 21.44 22.27
CA SER A 279 -10.24 20.93 21.70
C SER A 279 -10.03 19.84 20.64
N GLY A 280 -8.93 19.93 19.88
CA GLY A 280 -8.59 18.93 18.88
C GLY A 280 -8.19 17.60 19.51
N ILE A 281 -7.35 17.66 20.55
CA ILE A 281 -6.97 16.48 21.35
C ILE A 281 -8.17 15.87 22.06
N GLU A 282 -9.06 16.67 22.67
CA GLU A 282 -10.29 16.14 23.26
C GLU A 282 -11.17 15.39 22.24
N TYR A 283 -11.29 15.92 21.03
CA TYR A 283 -12.02 15.27 19.94
C TYR A 283 -11.34 13.95 19.55
N ALA A 284 -10.03 13.98 19.32
CA ALA A 284 -9.25 12.82 18.91
C ALA A 284 -9.35 11.69 19.95
N GLN A 285 -9.24 12.03 21.23
CA GLN A 285 -9.37 11.07 22.34
C GLN A 285 -10.74 10.38 22.37
N GLN A 286 -11.82 11.11 22.07
CA GLN A 286 -13.17 10.53 22.09
C GLN A 286 -13.52 9.74 20.82
N ASN A 287 -12.84 10.00 19.70
CA ASN A 287 -13.15 9.38 18.41
C ASN A 287 -12.22 8.24 18.01
N TYR A 288 -10.95 8.30 18.44
CA TYR A 288 -9.86 7.51 17.86
C TYR A 288 -8.92 6.90 18.91
N GLN A 289 -9.07 7.21 20.20
CA GLN A 289 -8.20 6.65 21.24
C GLN A 289 -8.35 5.12 21.32
N LEU A 290 -7.22 4.43 21.30
CA LEU A 290 -7.11 3.01 21.58
C LEU A 290 -5.96 2.83 22.58
N GLU A 291 -6.27 2.50 23.83
CA GLU A 291 -5.28 2.43 24.92
C GLU A 291 -4.07 1.56 24.54
N GLY A 292 -2.86 2.12 24.68
CA GLY A 292 -1.60 1.47 24.33
C GLY A 292 -1.32 1.31 22.82
N ARG A 293 -2.21 1.80 21.94
CA ARG A 293 -2.14 1.64 20.48
C ARG A 293 -2.25 2.95 19.72
N VAL A 294 -3.22 3.80 20.04
CA VAL A 294 -3.42 5.13 19.46
C VAL A 294 -3.71 6.09 20.60
N GLU A 295 -2.79 7.01 20.87
CA GLU A 295 -2.83 7.89 22.04
C GLU A 295 -2.63 9.35 21.65
N PHE A 296 -3.42 10.25 22.23
CA PHE A 296 -3.40 11.68 21.90
C PHE A 296 -3.04 12.54 23.11
N SER A 297 -2.17 13.53 22.91
CA SER A 297 -1.75 14.46 23.96
C SER A 297 -1.40 15.86 23.43
N LEU A 298 -1.45 16.86 24.30
CA LEU A 298 -1.03 18.21 23.97
C LEU A 298 0.50 18.29 23.85
N ALA A 299 0.99 18.95 22.80
CA ALA A 299 2.41 19.30 22.68
C ALA A 299 2.63 20.54 21.80
N ASP A 300 3.70 21.28 22.09
CA ASP A 300 4.29 22.24 21.16
C ASP A 300 5.26 21.50 20.23
N ALA A 301 5.02 21.57 18.93
CA ALA A 301 5.88 20.93 17.93
C ALA A 301 7.33 21.44 17.96
N GLN A 302 7.57 22.66 18.47
CA GLN A 302 8.90 23.25 18.62
C GLN A 302 9.53 22.99 19.99
N ASN A 303 8.85 22.26 20.89
CA ASN A 303 9.37 21.86 22.20
C ASN A 303 8.59 20.63 22.73
N ILE A 304 9.00 19.42 22.31
CA ILE A 304 8.28 18.18 22.58
C ILE A 304 8.79 17.56 23.89
N GLU A 305 8.44 18.17 25.02
CA GLU A 305 8.92 17.76 26.36
C GLU A 305 8.50 16.35 26.76
N ASN A 306 7.36 15.88 26.24
CA ASN A 306 6.75 14.61 26.60
C ASN A 306 7.31 13.40 25.83
N LEU A 307 8.30 13.60 24.94
CA LEU A 307 8.97 12.52 24.20
C LEU A 307 10.48 12.48 24.46
N PRO A 308 11.02 11.31 24.84
CA PRO A 308 12.47 11.13 24.93
C PRO A 308 13.16 11.24 23.57
N ASP A 309 14.44 11.56 23.60
CA ASP A 309 15.31 11.49 22.43
C ASP A 309 15.30 10.07 21.84
N ASN A 310 15.34 9.96 20.51
CA ASN A 310 15.43 8.69 19.78
C ASN A 310 14.34 7.68 20.22
N SER A 311 13.11 8.14 20.40
CA SER A 311 11.98 7.31 20.86
C SER A 311 10.99 6.93 19.75
N ILE A 312 11.02 7.63 18.61
CA ILE A 312 10.08 7.47 17.50
C ILE A 312 10.75 6.80 16.29
N ASP A 313 10.06 5.86 15.64
CA ASP A 313 10.56 5.17 14.44
C ASP A 313 10.11 5.84 13.13
N PHE A 314 8.90 6.40 13.13
CA PHE A 314 8.33 7.09 11.96
C PHE A 314 7.60 8.37 12.38
N ILE A 315 7.77 9.46 11.66
CA ILE A 315 7.05 10.73 11.88
C ILE A 315 6.20 11.08 10.66
N THR A 316 4.92 11.38 10.88
CA THR A 316 4.12 12.17 9.94
C THR A 316 3.96 13.59 10.45
N THR A 317 4.16 14.55 9.57
CA THR A 317 3.86 15.96 9.84
C THR A 317 3.48 16.63 8.53
N PHE A 318 2.22 17.03 8.43
CA PHE A 318 1.69 17.58 7.19
C PHE A 318 1.12 18.96 7.43
N GLU A 319 1.51 19.91 6.57
CA GLU A 319 0.98 21.28 6.59
C GLU A 319 1.14 21.90 7.98
N THR A 320 2.38 21.91 8.46
CA THR A 320 2.72 22.36 9.82
C THR A 320 3.87 23.34 9.79
N ILE A 321 4.93 23.03 9.04
CA ILE A 321 6.19 23.79 9.06
C ILE A 321 6.02 25.26 8.63
N GLU A 322 5.08 25.54 7.73
CA GLU A 322 4.69 26.87 7.27
C GLU A 322 4.02 27.74 8.36
N HIS A 323 3.46 27.09 9.39
CA HIS A 323 2.76 27.72 10.51
C HIS A 323 3.66 27.96 11.73
N LEU A 324 4.92 27.52 11.70
CA LEU A 324 5.80 27.59 12.86
C LEU A 324 6.73 28.81 12.76
N PRO A 325 6.86 29.63 13.83
CA PRO A 325 7.72 30.80 13.82
C PRO A 325 9.22 30.47 13.76
N GLU A 326 9.63 29.29 14.25
CA GLU A 326 11.02 28.83 14.27
C GLU A 326 11.18 27.44 13.59
N PRO A 327 11.09 27.34 12.25
CA PRO A 327 11.20 26.05 11.54
C PRO A 327 12.50 25.28 11.82
N LYS A 328 13.59 25.99 12.13
CA LYS A 328 14.87 25.35 12.52
C LYS A 328 14.77 24.62 13.87
N LYS A 329 14.09 25.23 14.84
CA LYS A 329 13.86 24.61 16.16
C LYS A 329 12.95 23.41 16.02
N TYR A 330 11.93 23.53 15.17
CA TYR A 330 11.05 22.43 14.79
C TYR A 330 11.81 21.23 14.22
N LEU A 331 12.61 21.43 13.16
CA LEU A 331 13.38 20.35 12.54
C LEU A 331 14.40 19.72 13.50
N ALA A 332 14.99 20.51 14.40
CA ALA A 332 15.86 20.00 15.47
C ALA A 332 15.10 19.09 16.46
N GLU A 333 13.86 19.43 16.83
CA GLU A 333 13.01 18.57 17.68
C GLU A 333 12.62 17.27 16.97
N LEU A 334 12.26 17.34 15.69
CA LEU A 334 12.00 16.14 14.87
C LEU A 334 13.22 15.22 14.83
N GLU A 335 14.41 15.80 14.62
CA GLU A 335 15.65 15.04 14.64
C GLU A 335 15.91 14.44 16.02
N ARG A 336 15.69 15.18 17.10
CA ARG A 336 15.90 14.74 18.48
C ARG A 336 15.07 13.50 18.79
N VAL A 337 13.76 13.53 18.52
CA VAL A 337 12.84 12.43 18.88
C VAL A 337 12.93 11.24 17.94
N LEU A 338 13.31 11.44 16.67
CA LEU A 338 13.44 10.36 15.69
C LEU A 338 14.66 9.47 16.03
N LYS A 339 14.45 8.15 16.00
CA LYS A 339 15.51 7.15 16.14
C LYS A 339 16.47 7.21 14.94
N PRO A 340 17.75 6.85 15.10
CA PRO A 340 18.62 6.58 13.95
C PRO A 340 17.96 5.56 13.00
N SER A 341 18.06 5.77 11.69
CA SER A 341 17.32 5.02 10.66
C SER A 341 15.79 5.13 10.68
N GLY A 342 15.23 5.92 11.61
CA GLY A 342 13.84 6.32 11.60
C GLY A 342 13.54 7.21 10.40
N ARG A 343 12.29 7.17 9.94
CA ARG A 343 11.83 7.92 8.77
C ARG A 343 10.86 9.03 9.14
N MET A 344 10.75 10.02 8.28
CA MET A 344 9.76 11.08 8.39
C MET A 344 9.18 11.36 7.01
N LEU A 345 7.87 11.55 6.95
CA LEU A 345 7.20 12.14 5.79
C LEU A 345 6.72 13.55 6.17
N ILE A 346 7.31 14.55 5.55
CA ILE A 346 7.00 15.98 5.78
C ILE A 346 6.35 16.59 4.55
N CYS A 347 5.29 17.37 4.74
CA CYS A 347 4.54 18.02 3.66
C CYS A 347 4.38 19.52 3.92
N ALA A 348 4.50 20.32 2.87
CA ALA A 348 4.18 21.75 2.87
C ALA A 348 3.42 22.15 1.59
N PRO A 349 2.56 23.20 1.64
CA PRO A 349 2.01 23.85 0.46
C PRO A 349 3.13 24.41 -0.43
N ASN A 350 2.98 24.26 -1.76
CA ASN A 350 4.03 24.59 -2.71
C ASN A 350 3.86 26.00 -3.30
N ASN A 351 4.70 26.92 -2.85
CA ASN A 351 4.78 28.31 -3.27
C ASN A 351 3.40 29.01 -3.16
N TRP A 352 2.68 28.71 -2.08
CA TRP A 352 1.33 29.20 -1.83
C TRP A 352 1.39 30.70 -1.49
N ALA A 353 1.28 31.53 -2.52
CA ALA A 353 1.42 32.97 -2.40
C ALA A 353 0.44 33.68 -3.33
N ASP A 354 -0.02 34.85 -2.92
CA ASP A 354 -0.84 35.75 -3.73
C ASP A 354 0.01 36.58 -4.69
N GLU A 355 -0.62 37.54 -5.38
CA GLU A 355 0.02 38.43 -6.36
C GLU A 355 1.11 39.36 -5.79
N THR A 356 1.21 39.46 -4.45
CA THR A 356 2.26 40.20 -3.74
C THR A 356 3.46 39.32 -3.37
N GLY A 357 3.33 37.99 -3.50
CA GLY A 357 4.35 37.02 -3.10
C GLY A 357 4.24 36.56 -1.64
N GLU A 358 3.24 37.05 -0.90
CA GLU A 358 2.93 36.64 0.47
C GLU A 358 1.84 35.56 0.48
N ASP A 359 1.83 34.70 1.50
CA ASP A 359 0.76 33.72 1.65
C ASP A 359 -0.55 34.42 2.09
N PRO A 360 -1.67 34.24 1.37
CA PRO A 360 -2.94 34.87 1.75
C PRO A 360 -3.51 34.32 3.06
N ASN A 361 -3.00 33.20 3.59
CA ASN A 361 -3.39 32.68 4.89
C ASN A 361 -2.61 33.40 6.01
N PRO A 362 -3.29 34.16 6.91
CA PRO A 362 -2.62 34.91 7.97
C PRO A 362 -1.93 34.02 9.03
N HIS A 363 -2.17 32.70 8.99
CA HIS A 363 -1.52 31.73 9.85
C HIS A 363 -0.27 31.09 9.21
N HIS A 364 0.04 31.40 7.95
CA HIS A 364 1.28 30.95 7.30
C HIS A 364 2.33 32.04 7.51
N PHE A 365 3.38 31.72 8.28
CA PHE A 365 4.50 32.63 8.50
C PHE A 365 5.54 32.53 7.38
N HIS A 366 5.44 31.48 6.55
CA HIS A 366 6.46 31.10 5.59
C HIS A 366 5.86 30.53 4.30
N VAL A 367 6.24 31.10 3.16
CA VAL A 367 6.04 30.45 1.85
C VAL A 367 7.12 29.39 1.66
N TYR A 368 6.72 28.15 1.43
CA TYR A 368 7.61 27.03 1.14
C TYR A 368 7.73 26.76 -0.36
N THR A 369 8.93 26.42 -0.81
CA THR A 369 9.20 25.89 -2.15
C THR A 369 9.88 24.53 -2.02
N TRP A 370 9.96 23.78 -3.13
CA TRP A 370 10.72 22.52 -3.14
C TRP A 370 12.16 22.71 -2.63
N ASP A 371 12.86 23.71 -3.16
CA ASP A 371 14.26 23.96 -2.83
C ASP A 371 14.44 24.34 -1.36
N ARG A 372 13.55 25.18 -0.81
CA ARG A 372 13.60 25.53 0.61
C ARG A 372 13.35 24.33 1.50
N LEU A 373 12.30 23.56 1.24
CA LEU A 373 11.97 22.37 2.03
C LEU A 373 13.12 21.35 1.99
N LYS A 374 13.68 21.13 0.80
CA LYS A 374 14.85 20.27 0.56
C LYS A 374 16.09 20.75 1.32
N GLU A 375 16.43 22.03 1.22
CA GLU A 375 17.60 22.62 1.90
C GLU A 375 17.47 22.48 3.41
N GLU A 376 16.35 22.92 3.99
CA GLU A 376 16.13 22.90 5.44
C GLU A 376 16.12 21.46 5.97
N CYS A 377 15.37 20.54 5.35
CA CYS A 377 15.35 19.13 5.76
C CYS A 377 16.72 18.46 5.58
N GLY A 378 17.46 18.79 4.51
CA GLY A 378 18.76 18.22 4.19
C GLY A 378 19.87 18.57 5.19
N THR A 379 19.68 19.60 6.03
CA THR A 379 20.62 19.91 7.12
C THR A 379 20.56 18.90 8.28
N HIS A 380 19.43 18.20 8.44
CA HIS A 380 19.18 17.28 9.54
C HIS A 380 19.12 15.82 9.10
N PHE A 381 18.61 15.55 7.89
CA PHE A 381 18.21 14.22 7.43
C PHE A 381 18.76 13.85 6.05
N ILE A 382 18.83 12.55 5.78
CA ILE A 382 19.05 11.99 4.45
C ILE A 382 17.72 12.06 3.68
N LEU A 383 17.72 12.73 2.52
CA LEU A 383 16.52 12.90 1.69
C LEU A 383 16.37 11.71 0.73
N GLU A 384 15.45 10.79 1.01
CA GLU A 384 15.31 9.54 0.24
C GLU A 384 14.54 9.72 -1.07
N LYS A 385 13.35 10.33 -0.97
CA LYS A 385 12.38 10.43 -2.07
C LYS A 385 11.56 11.71 -1.97
N GLY A 386 11.10 12.17 -3.12
CA GLY A 386 10.17 13.27 -3.25
C GLY A 386 8.81 12.84 -3.76
N PHE A 387 7.76 13.55 -3.34
CA PHE A 387 6.43 13.43 -3.92
C PHE A 387 5.79 14.80 -4.11
N VAL A 388 4.89 14.85 -5.07
CA VAL A 388 4.03 16.01 -5.29
C VAL A 388 2.58 15.57 -5.45
N GLN A 389 1.67 16.41 -4.95
CA GLN A 389 0.25 16.14 -4.96
C GLN A 389 -0.52 17.28 -5.62
N THR A 390 -1.52 16.91 -6.42
CA THR A 390 -2.62 17.78 -6.84
C THR A 390 -3.92 17.24 -6.27
N ALA A 391 -4.77 18.11 -5.75
CA ALA A 391 -6.14 17.80 -5.32
C ALA A 391 -7.16 18.22 -6.37
N GLY A 392 -6.88 19.32 -7.08
CA GLY A 392 -7.88 20.03 -7.84
C GLY A 392 -8.83 20.80 -6.91
N GLY A 393 -9.25 21.98 -7.33
CA GLY A 393 -10.12 22.85 -6.54
C GLY A 393 -9.39 23.74 -5.52
N ALA A 394 -8.08 23.60 -5.33
CA ALA A 394 -7.27 24.50 -4.50
C ALA A 394 -6.68 25.66 -5.34
N MET A 395 -5.88 26.54 -4.73
CA MET A 395 -5.52 27.84 -5.32
C MET A 395 -4.74 27.72 -6.64
N LYS A 396 -3.66 26.94 -6.66
CA LYS A 396 -2.75 26.85 -7.81
C LYS A 396 -3.18 25.89 -8.88
N CYS A 397 -3.60 24.68 -8.49
CA CYS A 397 -3.96 23.64 -9.43
C CYS A 397 -5.47 23.44 -9.45
N HIS A 398 -6.23 24.54 -9.40
CA HIS A 398 -7.69 24.55 -9.28
C HIS A 398 -8.40 23.64 -10.29
N HIS A 399 -7.90 23.57 -11.53
CA HIS A 399 -8.47 22.75 -12.60
C HIS A 399 -7.74 21.42 -12.84
N SER A 400 -6.73 21.10 -12.04
CA SER A 400 -5.97 19.85 -12.20
C SER A 400 -6.71 18.65 -11.62
N PRO A 401 -6.49 17.44 -12.17
CA PRO A 401 -7.02 16.21 -11.56
C PRO A 401 -6.35 15.95 -10.20
N ARG A 402 -7.05 15.20 -9.33
CA ARG A 402 -6.44 14.56 -8.16
C ARG A 402 -5.34 13.63 -8.65
N ALA A 403 -4.11 13.82 -8.18
CA ALA A 403 -3.03 12.90 -8.51
C ALA A 403 -1.88 12.96 -7.51
N TRP A 404 -1.20 11.83 -7.36
CA TRP A 404 -0.01 11.65 -6.55
C TRP A 404 1.16 11.19 -7.42
N TYR A 405 2.27 11.92 -7.38
CA TYR A 405 3.44 11.59 -8.19
C TYR A 405 4.69 11.48 -7.34
N GLU A 406 5.44 10.39 -7.53
CA GLU A 406 6.83 10.32 -7.08
C GLU A 406 7.70 11.19 -7.99
N VAL A 407 8.60 11.97 -7.39
CA VAL A 407 9.53 12.86 -8.08
C VAL A 407 10.95 12.71 -7.53
N SER A 408 11.93 13.16 -8.32
CA SER A 408 13.32 13.23 -7.87
C SER A 408 13.47 14.27 -6.76
N VAL A 409 14.34 13.98 -5.78
CA VAL A 409 14.74 14.96 -4.75
C VAL A 409 15.44 16.17 -5.38
N GLU A 410 16.15 15.99 -6.49
CA GLU A 410 16.86 17.08 -7.16
C GLU A 410 15.92 18.16 -7.70
N GLY A 411 14.70 17.77 -8.10
CA GLY A 411 13.69 18.67 -8.64
C GLY A 411 12.69 17.96 -9.54
N PHE A 412 11.68 18.71 -9.98
CA PHE A 412 10.61 18.23 -10.87
C PHE A 412 10.11 19.35 -11.77
N ASP A 413 9.58 18.99 -12.95
CA ASP A 413 9.01 19.92 -13.92
C ASP A 413 7.51 19.64 -14.09
N ARG A 414 6.73 19.97 -13.05
CA ARG A 414 5.27 19.88 -13.05
C ARG A 414 4.66 20.77 -11.98
N GLU A 415 3.48 21.31 -12.25
CA GLU A 415 2.73 22.03 -11.22
C GLU A 415 2.16 21.08 -10.18
N ALA A 416 2.18 21.52 -8.92
CA ALA A 416 1.63 20.80 -7.79
C ALA A 416 1.28 21.76 -6.65
N GLU A 417 0.25 21.40 -5.89
CA GLU A 417 -0.25 22.16 -4.74
C GLU A 417 0.53 21.83 -3.47
N TRP A 418 0.94 20.58 -3.28
CA TRP A 418 1.74 20.15 -2.14
C TRP A 418 3.02 19.45 -2.57
N ILE A 419 4.07 19.72 -1.80
CA ILE A 419 5.38 19.09 -1.89
C ILE A 419 5.63 18.26 -0.65
N ILE A 420 6.11 17.03 -0.84
CA ILE A 420 6.31 16.06 0.23
C ILE A 420 7.71 15.45 0.10
N LEU A 421 8.42 15.32 1.22
CA LEU A 421 9.72 14.65 1.29
C LEU A 421 9.67 13.48 2.26
N LEU A 422 10.22 12.34 1.81
CA LEU A 422 10.57 11.22 2.67
C LEU A 422 12.03 11.37 3.09
N CYS A 423 12.23 11.50 4.39
CA CYS A 423 13.52 11.74 5.03
C CYS A 423 13.88 10.57 5.97
N MET A 424 15.17 10.30 6.14
CA MET A 424 15.68 9.34 7.13
C MET A 424 16.72 10.01 8.03
N LYS A 425 16.66 9.77 9.34
CA LYS A 425 17.75 10.14 10.25
C LYS A 425 18.94 9.24 10.01
N ASP A 426 20.13 9.83 9.85
CA ASP A 426 21.34 9.09 9.50
C ASP A 426 21.60 7.91 10.46
N PRO A 427 21.68 6.65 9.98
CA PRO A 427 22.01 5.49 10.81
C PRO A 427 23.31 5.65 11.59
N MET A 428 24.28 6.42 11.09
CA MET A 428 25.59 6.61 11.72
C MET A 428 25.50 7.41 13.02
N LYS A 429 24.45 8.22 13.20
CA LYS A 429 24.17 8.92 14.48
C LYS A 429 23.79 7.96 15.62
N GLY A 430 23.59 6.67 15.33
CA GLY A 430 23.18 5.65 16.28
C GLY A 430 24.30 4.89 17.01
N GLN A 431 25.57 5.06 16.61
CA GLN A 431 26.66 4.21 17.12
C GLN A 431 26.80 4.20 18.65
N SER A 432 26.55 5.32 19.32
CA SER A 432 26.62 5.44 20.79
C SER A 432 25.28 5.24 21.49
N LEU A 433 24.21 4.94 20.74
CA LEU A 433 22.85 4.85 21.27
C LEU A 433 22.43 3.38 21.46
N PRO A 434 21.68 3.07 22.53
CA PRO A 434 21.15 1.73 22.73
C PRO A 434 20.21 1.36 21.59
N TYR A 435 20.32 0.12 21.09
CA TYR A 435 19.42 -0.40 20.08
C TYR A 435 18.35 -1.29 20.70
N THR A 436 17.12 -1.17 20.20
CA THR A 436 16.00 -2.05 20.56
C THR A 436 15.37 -2.56 19.28
N GLU A 437 15.26 -3.89 19.15
CA GLU A 437 14.47 -4.51 18.08
C GLU A 437 13.00 -4.18 18.30
N THR A 438 12.35 -3.59 17.29
CA THR A 438 10.97 -3.10 17.39
C THR A 438 9.97 -4.04 16.73
N GLN A 439 10.45 -4.87 15.81
CA GLN A 439 9.59 -5.72 14.99
C GLN A 439 9.24 -7.03 15.70
N TRP A 440 10.17 -7.60 16.45
CA TRP A 440 10.04 -8.94 17.02
C TRP A 440 10.30 -8.95 18.53
N GLU A 441 9.56 -9.78 19.23
CA GLU A 441 9.88 -10.12 20.61
C GLU A 441 11.00 -11.17 20.62
N LEU A 442 12.08 -10.87 21.34
CA LEU A 442 13.25 -11.72 21.39
C LEU A 442 13.08 -12.79 22.48
N PRO A 443 13.42 -14.07 22.23
CA PRO A 443 13.45 -15.06 23.28
C PRO A 443 14.53 -14.71 24.31
N GLU A 444 14.27 -15.01 25.58
CA GLU A 444 15.25 -14.88 26.67
C GLU A 444 16.30 -16.01 26.59
N SER A 445 17.13 -15.99 25.55
CA SER A 445 18.21 -16.96 25.35
C SER A 445 19.41 -16.31 24.68
N GLU A 446 20.60 -16.51 25.27
CA GLU A 446 21.87 -16.07 24.70
C GLU A 446 22.21 -16.81 23.39
N ASP A 447 21.63 -18.01 23.20
CA ASP A 447 21.82 -18.84 22.00
C ASP A 447 21.00 -18.35 20.80
N PHE A 448 20.08 -17.39 20.98
CA PHE A 448 19.33 -16.79 19.88
C PHE A 448 20.17 -15.74 19.14
N ASN A 449 20.18 -15.81 17.81
CA ASN A 449 21.13 -15.07 16.96
C ASN A 449 20.50 -14.23 15.87
N VAL A 450 19.33 -14.61 15.31
CA VAL A 450 18.87 -14.12 13.98
C VAL A 450 18.60 -12.61 13.93
N VAL A 451 18.30 -12.00 15.08
CA VAL A 451 18.07 -10.56 15.22
C VAL A 451 18.76 -9.99 16.46
N SER A 452 19.82 -10.65 16.94
CA SER A 452 20.60 -10.22 18.11
C SER A 452 21.62 -9.13 17.73
N PHE A 453 21.14 -8.08 17.07
CA PHE A 453 21.98 -7.03 16.48
C PHE A 453 22.71 -6.21 17.55
N SER A 454 22.02 -5.87 18.65
CA SER A 454 22.61 -5.15 19.80
C SER A 454 23.79 -5.87 20.44
N ARG A 455 23.86 -7.20 20.31
CA ARG A 455 24.95 -8.01 20.86
C ARG A 455 26.21 -7.96 20.00
N ASP A 456 26.05 -8.09 18.68
CA ASP A 456 27.16 -8.38 17.78
C ASP A 456 27.57 -7.21 16.86
N TYR A 457 26.72 -6.20 16.66
CA TYR A 457 27.04 -5.01 15.85
C TYR A 457 27.61 -3.90 16.72
N GLN A 458 28.55 -3.12 16.16
CA GLN A 458 29.05 -1.90 16.80
C GLN A 458 28.03 -0.76 16.69
N ASN A 459 27.35 -0.65 15.55
CA ASN A 459 26.22 0.21 15.32
C ASN A 459 25.05 -0.61 14.74
N PRO A 460 24.19 -1.20 15.58
CA PRO A 460 23.05 -2.00 15.15
C PRO A 460 22.06 -1.22 14.26
N TRP A 461 22.02 0.11 14.35
CA TRP A 461 21.10 0.95 13.59
C TRP A 461 21.32 0.88 12.08
N ILE A 462 22.52 0.55 11.61
CA ILE A 462 22.78 0.37 10.17
C ILE A 462 21.95 -0.78 9.57
N VAL A 463 21.53 -1.75 10.38
CA VAL A 463 20.78 -2.92 9.89
C VAL A 463 19.47 -2.45 9.22
N ARG A 464 18.72 -1.57 9.88
CA ARG A 464 17.48 -1.01 9.33
C ARG A 464 17.72 0.03 8.25
N GLY A 465 18.84 0.78 8.32
CA GLY A 465 19.16 1.86 7.40
C GLY A 465 19.78 1.42 6.06
N THR A 466 20.62 0.38 6.04
CA THR A 466 21.44 0.02 4.86
C THR A 466 21.45 -1.47 4.51
N VAL A 467 20.99 -2.36 5.41
CA VAL A 467 21.10 -3.81 5.21
C VAL A 467 19.77 -4.46 4.81
N THR A 468 18.75 -4.33 5.66
CA THR A 468 17.50 -5.08 5.54
C THR A 468 16.66 -4.57 4.36
N ARG A 469 16.48 -5.41 3.32
CA ARG A 469 15.60 -5.08 2.18
C ARG A 469 14.17 -4.79 2.67
N GLY A 470 13.52 -3.81 2.04
CA GLY A 470 12.21 -3.29 2.47
C GLY A 470 12.29 -2.27 3.62
N GLN A 471 13.36 -2.27 4.42
CA GLN A 471 13.57 -1.29 5.49
C GLN A 471 14.63 -0.25 5.10
N ARG A 472 15.75 -0.66 4.52
CA ARG A 472 16.88 0.20 4.15
C ARG A 472 16.50 1.36 3.22
N LEU A 473 17.43 2.29 3.05
CA LEU A 473 17.34 3.41 2.10
C LEU A 473 16.80 2.94 0.74
N LEU A 474 15.77 3.63 0.24
CA LEU A 474 15.11 3.28 -1.02
C LEU A 474 15.86 3.83 -2.25
N ASN A 475 16.61 4.92 -2.07
CA ASN A 475 17.42 5.51 -3.14
C ASN A 475 18.75 4.75 -3.25
N GLN A 476 18.98 4.11 -4.40
CA GLN A 476 20.15 3.26 -4.61
C GLN A 476 21.48 4.03 -4.52
N ARG A 477 21.55 5.28 -4.99
CA ARG A 477 22.78 6.08 -4.93
C ARG A 477 23.13 6.42 -3.48
N LEU A 478 22.13 6.82 -2.69
CA LEU A 478 22.32 7.09 -1.26
C LEU A 478 22.70 5.82 -0.48
N LEU A 479 22.06 4.69 -0.81
CA LEU A 479 22.39 3.40 -0.20
C LEU A 479 23.85 3.02 -0.44
N VAL A 480 24.34 3.11 -1.68
CA VAL A 480 25.74 2.83 -2.03
C VAL A 480 26.68 3.80 -1.32
N SER A 481 26.36 5.10 -1.33
CA SER A 481 27.16 6.12 -0.64
C SER A 481 27.31 5.80 0.85
N LYS A 482 26.21 5.41 1.52
CA LYS A 482 26.24 5.06 2.95
C LYS A 482 26.96 3.74 3.23
N GLN A 483 26.82 2.73 2.36
CA GLN A 483 27.60 1.49 2.48
C GLN A 483 29.11 1.76 2.37
N LEU A 484 29.54 2.61 1.43
CA LEU A 484 30.95 3.01 1.28
C LEU A 484 31.47 3.82 2.47
N GLU A 485 30.64 4.70 3.05
CA GLU A 485 30.97 5.42 4.28
C GLU A 485 31.14 4.48 5.48
N ILE A 486 30.25 3.49 5.64
CA ILE A 486 30.39 2.50 6.72
C ILE A 486 31.67 1.67 6.52
N LEU A 487 31.99 1.28 5.28
CA LEU A 487 33.22 0.56 4.95
C LEU A 487 34.48 1.38 5.27
N SER A 488 34.46 2.70 5.12
CA SER A 488 35.62 3.55 5.39
C SER A 488 35.79 3.92 6.86
N THR A 489 34.72 3.84 7.66
CA THR A 489 34.69 4.28 9.05
C THR A 489 34.66 3.15 10.08
N SER A 490 34.14 1.98 9.71
CA SER A 490 34.06 0.80 10.59
C SER A 490 35.37 0.04 10.64
N ALA A 491 35.66 -0.62 11.75
CA ALA A 491 36.82 -1.50 11.84
C ALA A 491 36.71 -2.64 10.79
N PRO A 492 37.74 -2.94 9.98
CA PRO A 492 37.66 -3.97 8.93
C PRO A 492 37.22 -5.35 9.42
N GLY A 493 37.47 -5.68 10.68
CA GLY A 493 37.05 -6.94 11.29
C GLY A 493 35.66 -6.92 11.95
N SER A 494 34.92 -5.82 11.87
CA SER A 494 33.60 -5.70 12.51
C SER A 494 32.48 -6.32 11.67
N VAL A 495 31.42 -6.73 12.35
CA VAL A 495 30.16 -7.19 11.73
C VAL A 495 29.55 -6.11 10.83
N ASP A 496 29.64 -4.84 11.24
CA ASP A 496 29.16 -3.66 10.51
C ASP A 496 29.83 -3.51 9.13
N TYR A 497 31.15 -3.71 9.12
CA TYR A 497 31.97 -3.68 7.91
C TYR A 497 31.53 -4.77 6.93
N ALA A 498 31.44 -6.02 7.39
CA ALA A 498 31.03 -7.14 6.53
C ALA A 498 29.57 -7.05 6.09
N ALA A 499 28.70 -6.46 6.91
CA ALA A 499 27.33 -6.16 6.56
C ALA A 499 27.23 -5.22 5.36
N SER A 500 28.00 -4.13 5.43
CA SER A 500 28.05 -3.11 4.37
C SER A 500 28.78 -3.63 3.13
N LEU A 501 29.83 -4.42 3.29
CA LEU A 501 30.56 -5.05 2.19
C LEU A 501 29.63 -5.94 1.36
N CYS A 502 28.86 -6.80 2.02
CA CYS A 502 27.88 -7.65 1.34
C CYS A 502 26.85 -6.83 0.56
N GLY A 503 26.30 -5.79 1.19
CA GLY A 503 25.36 -4.88 0.54
C GLY A 503 25.98 -4.19 -0.69
N TYR A 504 27.22 -3.74 -0.58
CA TYR A 504 27.97 -3.11 -1.65
C TYR A 504 28.25 -4.08 -2.81
N ILE A 505 28.61 -5.34 -2.54
CA ILE A 505 28.80 -6.38 -3.58
C ILE A 505 27.53 -6.53 -4.43
N TYR A 506 26.36 -6.62 -3.79
CA TYR A 506 25.10 -6.69 -4.54
C TYR A 506 24.82 -5.41 -5.33
N SER A 507 25.11 -4.24 -4.77
CA SER A 507 24.99 -2.97 -5.50
C SER A 507 25.92 -2.90 -6.73
N VAL A 508 27.10 -3.51 -6.68
CA VAL A 508 28.03 -3.63 -7.82
C VAL A 508 27.47 -4.60 -8.87
N ILE A 509 26.85 -5.71 -8.47
CA ILE A 509 26.21 -6.66 -9.39
C ILE A 509 25.00 -6.02 -10.09
N GLU A 510 24.21 -5.24 -9.36
CA GLU A 510 22.98 -4.60 -9.88
C GLU A 510 23.27 -3.39 -10.78
N ASN A 511 24.49 -2.83 -10.76
CA ASN A 511 24.82 -1.63 -11.54
C ASN A 511 26.22 -1.73 -12.18
N GLU A 512 26.22 -1.92 -13.50
CA GLU A 512 27.42 -2.06 -14.33
C GLU A 512 28.41 -0.88 -14.19
N GLU A 513 27.96 0.32 -13.82
CA GLU A 513 28.83 1.49 -13.64
C GLU A 513 29.90 1.29 -12.54
N TYR A 514 29.62 0.43 -11.56
CA TYR A 514 30.54 0.13 -10.46
C TYR A 514 31.50 -1.03 -10.77
N VAL A 515 31.29 -1.76 -11.87
CA VAL A 515 32.10 -2.92 -12.23
C VAL A 515 33.44 -2.46 -12.83
N LYS A 516 34.46 -2.39 -11.96
CA LYS A 516 35.84 -2.09 -12.33
C LYS A 516 36.78 -3.13 -11.72
N ASN A 517 37.81 -3.54 -12.45
CA ASN A 517 38.79 -4.54 -11.95
C ASN A 517 39.36 -4.13 -10.57
N SER A 518 39.68 -2.85 -10.38
CA SER A 518 40.17 -2.34 -9.09
C SER A 518 39.16 -2.49 -7.94
N VAL A 519 37.87 -2.36 -8.21
CA VAL A 519 36.80 -2.55 -7.22
C VAL A 519 36.66 -4.04 -6.88
N VAL A 520 36.66 -4.91 -7.90
CA VAL A 520 36.55 -6.36 -7.73
C VAL A 520 37.75 -6.92 -6.96
N ASP A 521 38.96 -6.49 -7.28
CA ASP A 521 40.18 -6.89 -6.57
C ASP A 521 40.17 -6.40 -5.12
N SER A 522 39.70 -5.17 -4.88
CA SER A 522 39.51 -4.64 -3.52
C SER A 522 38.51 -5.48 -2.72
N ILE A 523 37.36 -5.82 -3.31
CA ILE A 523 36.34 -6.65 -2.65
C ILE A 523 36.92 -8.01 -2.27
N SER A 524 37.63 -8.68 -3.19
CA SER A 524 38.24 -9.98 -2.90
C SER A 524 39.19 -9.91 -1.72
N LYS A 525 40.06 -8.89 -1.69
CA LYS A 525 41.02 -8.68 -0.61
C LYS A 525 40.32 -8.45 0.73
N GLN A 526 39.29 -7.61 0.74
CA GLN A 526 38.52 -7.29 1.95
C GLN A 526 37.80 -8.53 2.51
N ILE A 527 37.32 -9.42 1.63
CA ILE A 527 36.73 -10.69 2.05
C ILE A 527 37.78 -11.58 2.71
N ASP A 528 38.93 -11.80 2.07
CA ASP A 528 39.97 -12.66 2.62
C ASP A 528 40.45 -12.15 4.00
N GLU A 529 40.68 -10.84 4.14
CA GLU A 529 41.03 -10.20 5.42
C GLU A 529 39.98 -10.45 6.52
N TYR A 530 38.68 -10.40 6.19
CA TYR A 530 37.61 -10.67 7.13
C TYR A 530 37.49 -12.16 7.49
N LEU A 531 37.76 -13.06 6.55
CA LEU A 531 37.70 -14.50 6.79
C LEU A 531 38.82 -15.01 7.71
N ASP A 532 39.98 -14.34 7.71
CA ASP A 532 41.17 -14.69 8.50
C ASP A 532 41.07 -14.33 10.00
N LEU A 533 40.01 -13.63 10.43
CA LEU A 533 39.81 -13.25 11.83
C LEU A 533 39.68 -14.46 12.77
N GLN A 534 40.32 -14.39 13.94
CA GLN A 534 40.31 -15.49 14.92
C GLN A 534 39.08 -15.53 15.83
N GLN A 535 38.51 -14.37 16.18
CA GLN A 535 37.31 -14.27 17.00
C GLN A 535 36.07 -14.15 16.10
N LYS A 536 35.10 -15.04 16.25
CA LYS A 536 33.88 -15.05 15.42
C LYS A 536 32.64 -15.18 16.31
N THR A 537 31.89 -14.09 16.49
CA THR A 537 30.52 -14.15 17.02
C THR A 537 29.60 -14.84 16.01
N PRO A 538 28.37 -15.25 16.37
CA PRO A 538 27.41 -15.80 15.42
C PRO A 538 27.19 -14.92 14.18
N HIS A 539 27.13 -13.59 14.34
CA HIS A 539 27.02 -12.69 13.19
C HIS A 539 28.29 -12.62 12.33
N HIS A 540 29.47 -12.89 12.88
CA HIS A 540 30.67 -13.02 12.03
C HIS A 540 30.50 -14.18 11.05
N ILE A 541 30.00 -15.33 11.52
CA ILE A 541 29.70 -16.51 10.69
C ILE A 541 28.66 -16.15 9.62
N ARG A 542 27.57 -15.48 10.03
CA ARG A 542 26.52 -15.02 9.11
C ARG A 542 27.06 -14.20 7.96
N TRP A 543 27.95 -13.25 8.27
CA TRP A 543 28.51 -12.39 7.23
C TRP A 543 29.62 -13.05 6.44
N SER A 544 30.47 -13.89 7.03
CA SER A 544 31.44 -14.71 6.29
C SER A 544 30.74 -15.53 5.20
N VAL A 545 29.66 -16.23 5.53
CA VAL A 545 28.87 -16.98 4.53
C VAL A 545 28.29 -16.05 3.46
N SER A 546 27.74 -14.90 3.87
CA SER A 546 27.04 -13.99 2.97
C SER A 546 27.98 -13.29 1.99
N ILE A 547 29.12 -12.74 2.44
CA ILE A 547 30.09 -12.06 1.57
C ILE A 547 30.76 -13.06 0.62
N THR A 548 31.08 -14.26 1.09
CA THR A 548 31.68 -15.31 0.28
C THR A 548 30.70 -15.80 -0.80
N PHE A 549 29.43 -16.02 -0.45
CA PHE A 549 28.40 -16.34 -1.43
C PHE A 549 28.21 -15.21 -2.45
N ALA A 550 28.10 -13.95 -1.98
CA ALA A 550 27.93 -12.79 -2.85
C ALA A 550 29.11 -12.61 -3.82
N ALA A 551 30.35 -12.87 -3.38
CA ALA A 551 31.51 -12.90 -4.27
C ALA A 551 31.45 -14.01 -5.33
N GLY A 552 30.97 -15.20 -4.97
CA GLY A 552 30.72 -16.28 -5.94
C GLY A 552 29.73 -15.85 -7.04
N VAL A 553 28.66 -15.14 -6.65
CA VAL A 553 27.68 -14.55 -7.58
C VAL A 553 28.31 -13.44 -8.42
N LEU A 554 29.11 -12.55 -7.83
CA LEU A 554 29.82 -11.49 -8.54
C LEU A 554 30.75 -12.07 -9.62
N TYR A 555 31.61 -13.02 -9.28
CA TYR A 555 32.50 -13.63 -10.27
C TYR A 555 31.76 -14.41 -11.36
N LYS A 556 30.63 -15.04 -11.01
CA LYS A 556 29.73 -15.63 -12.01
C LYS A 556 29.19 -14.58 -12.98
N HIS A 557 28.74 -13.44 -12.47
CA HIS A 557 28.25 -12.31 -13.28
C HIS A 557 29.35 -11.77 -14.21
N LEU A 558 30.60 -11.74 -13.75
CA LEU A 558 31.77 -11.35 -14.54
C LEU A 558 32.25 -12.42 -15.54
N GLY A 559 31.67 -13.62 -15.50
CA GLY A 559 32.09 -14.76 -16.35
C GLY A 559 33.35 -15.48 -15.87
N ASP A 560 33.90 -15.16 -14.69
CA ASP A 560 35.03 -15.88 -14.08
C ASP A 560 34.54 -17.12 -13.33
N ILE A 561 34.36 -18.21 -14.08
CA ILE A 561 33.84 -19.48 -13.57
C ILE A 561 34.75 -20.06 -12.47
N ASN A 562 36.07 -19.94 -12.61
CA ASN A 562 37.01 -20.54 -11.65
C ASN A 562 36.93 -19.86 -10.29
N LYS A 563 36.98 -18.52 -10.25
CA LYS A 563 36.80 -17.79 -9.00
C LYS A 563 35.39 -17.96 -8.43
N SER A 564 34.37 -18.02 -9.29
CA SER A 564 33.01 -18.29 -8.85
C SER A 564 32.90 -19.63 -8.11
N LEU A 565 33.43 -20.71 -8.68
CA LEU A 565 33.50 -22.03 -8.03
C LEU A 565 34.31 -21.99 -6.73
N GLU A 566 35.44 -21.26 -6.69
CA GLU A 566 36.25 -21.11 -5.49
C GLU A 566 35.44 -20.50 -4.33
N PHE A 567 34.78 -19.37 -4.58
CA PHE A 567 33.99 -18.68 -3.57
C PHE A 567 32.74 -19.47 -3.17
N PHE A 568 32.01 -20.08 -4.11
CA PHE A 568 30.90 -20.96 -3.72
C PHE A 568 31.36 -22.14 -2.87
N LYS A 569 32.50 -22.75 -3.19
CA LYS A 569 33.08 -23.81 -2.35
C LYS A 569 33.42 -23.30 -0.96
N LYS A 570 34.08 -22.14 -0.83
CA LYS A 570 34.35 -21.48 0.47
C LYS A 570 33.04 -21.27 1.26
N ALA A 571 31.95 -20.83 0.63
CA ALA A 571 30.67 -20.58 1.29
C ALA A 571 30.06 -21.85 1.90
N THR A 572 30.38 -23.04 1.36
CA THR A 572 29.88 -24.33 1.88
C THR A 572 30.66 -24.87 3.08
N GLN A 573 31.81 -24.29 3.42
CA GLN A 573 32.69 -24.80 4.48
C GLN A 573 32.32 -24.30 5.88
N PHE A 574 31.41 -23.34 5.98
CA PHE A 574 30.97 -22.79 7.26
C PHE A 574 29.86 -23.64 7.88
N ASP A 575 29.95 -23.89 9.19
CA ASP A 575 28.84 -24.45 9.95
C ASP A 575 27.82 -23.35 10.27
N VAL A 576 26.82 -23.22 9.40
CA VAL A 576 25.75 -22.23 9.51
C VAL A 576 24.88 -22.39 10.75
N THR A 577 24.84 -23.58 11.36
CA THR A 577 23.99 -23.86 12.54
C THR A 577 24.44 -23.10 13.78
N LYS A 578 25.70 -22.65 13.81
CA LYS A 578 26.24 -21.75 14.84
C LYS A 578 25.65 -20.35 14.82
N PHE A 579 24.96 -19.97 13.74
CA PHE A 579 24.14 -18.77 13.67
C PHE A 579 22.67 -19.16 13.60
N SER A 580 22.27 -19.79 12.49
CA SER A 580 20.90 -20.23 12.25
C SER A 580 20.86 -21.19 11.06
N PRO A 581 20.05 -22.26 11.12
CA PRO A 581 19.77 -23.12 9.96
C PRO A 581 19.25 -22.34 8.74
N LEU A 582 18.56 -21.21 8.96
CA LEU A 582 18.03 -20.35 7.89
C LEU A 582 19.14 -19.80 6.98
N LEU A 583 20.35 -19.57 7.52
CA LEU A 583 21.49 -19.11 6.73
C LEU A 583 21.94 -20.16 5.71
N GLY A 584 21.63 -21.43 5.94
CA GLY A 584 21.89 -22.54 5.03
C GLY A 584 21.22 -22.38 3.66
N ASN A 585 20.26 -21.47 3.50
CA ASN A 585 19.77 -21.05 2.19
C ASN A 585 20.90 -20.69 1.22
N LYS A 586 21.97 -20.03 1.69
CA LYS A 586 23.14 -19.67 0.86
C LYS A 586 24.06 -20.85 0.59
N THR A 587 24.19 -21.76 1.54
CA THR A 587 24.97 -22.99 1.40
C THR A 587 24.36 -23.90 0.34
N LEU A 588 23.03 -24.08 0.37
CA LEU A 588 22.31 -24.85 -0.65
C LEU A 588 22.42 -24.19 -2.03
N ASP A 589 22.25 -22.86 -2.11
CA ASP A 589 22.44 -22.13 -3.37
C ASP A 589 23.87 -22.30 -3.89
N ALA A 590 24.89 -22.24 -3.04
CA ALA A 590 26.28 -22.43 -3.44
C ALA A 590 26.51 -23.83 -4.04
N TYR A 591 26.04 -24.90 -3.38
CA TYR A 591 26.13 -26.25 -3.93
C TYR A 591 25.40 -26.36 -5.28
N PHE A 592 24.19 -25.81 -5.36
CA PHE A 592 23.37 -25.86 -6.55
C PHE A 592 23.98 -25.07 -7.72
N GLU A 593 24.55 -23.90 -7.46
CA GLU A 593 25.28 -23.11 -8.46
C GLU A 593 26.55 -23.82 -8.93
N MET A 594 27.32 -24.43 -8.03
CA MET A 594 28.47 -25.25 -8.43
C MET A 594 28.03 -26.42 -9.31
N ALA A 595 26.91 -27.08 -9.01
CA ALA A 595 26.38 -28.14 -9.87
C ALA A 595 26.10 -27.64 -11.29
N LYS A 596 25.39 -26.51 -11.43
CA LYS A 596 25.11 -25.89 -12.74
C LYS A 596 26.38 -25.48 -13.50
N LEU A 597 27.35 -24.88 -12.81
CA LEU A 597 28.63 -24.49 -13.41
C LEU A 597 29.40 -25.72 -13.89
N HIS A 598 29.47 -26.79 -13.09
CA HIS A 598 30.12 -28.04 -13.51
C HIS A 598 29.38 -28.72 -14.67
N LEU A 599 28.05 -28.64 -14.76
CA LEU A 599 27.32 -29.07 -15.95
C LEU A 599 27.73 -28.27 -17.19
N SER A 600 27.88 -26.94 -17.09
CA SER A 600 28.33 -26.10 -18.20
C SER A 600 29.76 -26.43 -18.66
N LEU A 601 30.59 -26.95 -17.76
CA LEU A 601 31.94 -27.45 -18.04
C LEU A 601 31.97 -28.92 -18.50
N ASN A 602 30.80 -29.56 -18.66
CA ASN A 602 30.64 -30.98 -18.98
C ASN A 602 31.26 -31.94 -17.92
N GLU A 603 31.35 -31.50 -16.66
CA GLU A 603 31.87 -32.26 -15.52
C GLU A 603 30.74 -32.91 -14.71
N LYS A 604 30.03 -33.85 -15.33
CA LYS A 604 28.76 -34.41 -14.82
C LYS A 604 28.89 -35.10 -13.45
N ASP A 605 29.98 -35.82 -13.19
CA ASP A 605 30.17 -36.51 -11.90
C ASP A 605 30.28 -35.52 -10.73
N LYS A 606 30.97 -34.39 -10.95
CA LYS A 606 31.06 -33.32 -9.96
C LYS A 606 29.70 -32.66 -9.76
N ALA A 607 28.99 -32.37 -10.86
CA ALA A 607 27.65 -31.79 -10.78
C ALA A 607 26.69 -32.68 -9.98
N LYS A 608 26.67 -33.99 -10.26
CA LYS A 608 25.87 -34.97 -9.51
C LYS A 608 26.23 -34.96 -8.03
N SER A 609 27.52 -34.98 -7.69
CA SER A 609 28.00 -34.94 -6.32
C SER A 609 27.53 -33.68 -5.56
N TYR A 610 27.51 -32.52 -6.22
CA TYR A 610 27.01 -31.29 -5.60
C TYR A 610 25.48 -31.24 -5.47
N LEU A 611 24.74 -31.86 -6.38
CA LEU A 611 23.29 -32.04 -6.20
C LEU A 611 23.00 -32.96 -5.01
N GLU A 612 23.73 -34.06 -4.88
CA GLU A 612 23.61 -34.97 -3.72
C GLU A 612 23.95 -34.24 -2.42
N ALA A 613 25.03 -33.44 -2.41
CA ALA A 613 25.39 -32.61 -1.26
C ALA A 613 24.29 -31.59 -0.91
N THR A 614 23.62 -31.00 -1.91
CA THR A 614 22.49 -30.09 -1.70
C THR A 614 21.35 -30.80 -0.96
N VAL A 615 20.97 -32.01 -1.38
CA VAL A 615 19.92 -32.80 -0.71
C VAL A 615 20.32 -33.18 0.71
N GLN A 616 21.56 -33.67 0.90
CA GLN A 616 22.07 -34.07 2.21
C GLN A 616 22.09 -32.89 3.19
N GLU A 617 22.52 -31.73 2.72
CA GLU A 617 22.58 -30.52 3.54
C GLU A 617 21.19 -30.00 3.89
N ALA A 618 20.21 -30.04 2.97
CA ALA A 618 18.82 -29.69 3.28
C ALA A 618 18.22 -30.61 4.37
N ILE A 619 18.52 -31.92 4.31
CA ILE A 619 18.12 -32.89 5.34
C ILE A 619 18.79 -32.58 6.68
N ARG A 620 20.07 -32.20 6.67
CA ARG A 620 20.80 -31.85 7.90
C ARG A 620 20.21 -30.60 8.55
N LEU A 621 20.02 -29.54 7.77
CA LEU A 621 19.52 -28.25 8.24
C LEU A 621 18.09 -28.36 8.79
N SER A 622 17.21 -29.12 8.13
CA SER A 622 15.83 -29.35 8.58
C SER A 622 15.70 -30.11 9.90
N LYS A 623 16.77 -30.76 10.38
CA LYS A 623 16.82 -31.45 11.67
C LYS A 623 17.44 -30.60 12.80
N SER A 624 17.75 -29.34 12.53
CA SER A 624 18.37 -28.44 13.51
C SER A 624 17.37 -27.93 14.54
N ASP A 625 17.88 -27.32 15.61
CA ASP A 625 17.05 -26.66 16.62
C ASP A 625 16.26 -25.48 16.03
N TRP A 626 15.02 -25.33 16.49
CA TRP A 626 14.05 -24.33 16.06
C TRP A 626 14.20 -22.99 16.76
N LEU A 627 15.00 -22.90 17.84
CA LEU A 627 15.27 -21.63 18.53
C LEU A 627 15.74 -20.55 17.55
N ASN A 628 16.73 -20.85 16.71
CA ASN A 628 17.26 -19.92 15.71
C ASN A 628 16.49 -19.93 14.38
N ILE A 629 15.30 -20.52 14.35
CA ILE A 629 14.39 -20.48 13.20
C ILE A 629 13.20 -19.59 13.53
N ILE A 630 12.49 -19.88 14.63
CA ILE A 630 11.25 -19.21 15.01
C ILE A 630 11.32 -18.50 16.36
N GLY A 631 12.42 -18.59 17.11
CA GLY A 631 12.46 -18.06 18.48
C GLY A 631 11.57 -18.86 19.42
N ASN A 632 10.65 -18.17 20.12
CA ASN A 632 9.71 -18.78 21.06
C ASN A 632 8.41 -19.21 20.35
N THR A 633 7.87 -20.39 20.66
CA THR A 633 6.60 -20.88 20.10
C THR A 633 5.37 -20.07 20.52
N VAL A 634 5.44 -19.32 21.62
CA VAL A 634 4.35 -18.45 22.10
C VAL A 634 4.25 -17.18 21.24
N ASN A 635 5.40 -16.56 20.92
CA ASN A 635 5.51 -15.37 20.08
C ASN A 635 6.57 -15.61 19.00
N PRO A 636 6.28 -16.44 17.98
CA PRO A 636 7.28 -16.87 17.02
C PRO A 636 7.66 -15.74 16.07
N CYS A 637 8.93 -15.69 15.68
CA CYS A 637 9.41 -14.90 14.55
C CYS A 637 8.77 -15.42 13.25
N PRO A 638 7.81 -14.70 12.64
CA PRO A 638 6.98 -15.26 11.57
C PRO A 638 7.74 -15.48 10.26
N PHE A 639 8.90 -14.85 10.09
CA PHE A 639 9.75 -15.06 8.92
C PHE A 639 10.41 -16.46 8.89
N GLY A 640 10.49 -17.17 10.02
CA GLY A 640 11.20 -18.45 10.10
C GLY A 640 10.61 -19.57 9.25
N PHE A 641 9.28 -19.72 9.24
CA PHE A 641 8.60 -20.76 8.45
C PHE A 641 8.72 -20.55 6.94
N PRO A 642 8.45 -19.35 6.38
CA PRO A 642 8.72 -19.07 4.97
C PRO A 642 10.16 -19.37 4.55
N GLU A 643 11.15 -18.97 5.36
CA GLU A 643 12.57 -19.25 5.07
C GLU A 643 12.91 -20.74 5.10
N MET A 644 12.31 -21.51 6.02
CA MET A 644 12.43 -22.98 6.04
C MET A 644 11.76 -23.65 4.85
N ALA A 645 10.59 -23.15 4.41
CA ALA A 645 9.92 -23.66 3.22
C ALA A 645 10.78 -23.45 1.96
N GLN A 646 11.42 -22.28 1.83
CA GLN A 646 12.37 -22.01 0.74
C GLN A 646 13.60 -22.91 0.80
N LEU A 647 14.14 -23.17 1.99
CA LEU A 647 15.26 -24.08 2.19
C LEU A 647 14.91 -25.50 1.72
N LEU A 648 13.71 -26.00 2.04
CA LEU A 648 13.24 -27.30 1.58
C LEU A 648 12.97 -27.34 0.07
N ASP A 649 12.42 -26.26 -0.51
CA ASP A 649 12.23 -26.15 -1.97
C ASP A 649 13.57 -26.24 -2.72
N LYS A 650 14.64 -25.65 -2.18
CA LYS A 650 15.99 -25.78 -2.76
C LYS A 650 16.50 -27.22 -2.73
N GLY A 651 16.26 -27.95 -1.64
CA GLY A 651 16.54 -29.39 -1.57
C GLY A 651 15.74 -30.19 -2.60
N ALA A 652 14.46 -29.84 -2.79
CA ALA A 652 13.58 -30.48 -3.77
C ALA A 652 14.08 -30.30 -5.21
N ARG A 653 14.57 -29.10 -5.59
CA ARG A 653 15.17 -28.84 -6.92
C ARG A 653 16.32 -29.80 -7.23
N ALA A 654 17.23 -29.96 -6.27
CA ALA A 654 18.35 -30.87 -6.44
C ALA A 654 17.88 -32.33 -6.58
N ALA A 655 16.87 -32.74 -5.82
CA ALA A 655 16.27 -34.06 -5.94
C ALA A 655 15.59 -34.30 -7.30
N TYR A 656 14.86 -33.32 -7.84
CA TYR A 656 14.25 -33.41 -9.16
C TYR A 656 15.28 -33.53 -10.29
N MET A 657 16.36 -32.75 -10.21
CA MET A 657 17.48 -32.87 -11.16
C MET A 657 18.16 -34.25 -11.05
N LEU A 658 18.42 -34.75 -9.83
CA LEU A 658 19.01 -36.07 -9.61
C LEU A 658 18.16 -37.19 -10.21
N ASN A 659 16.84 -37.14 -10.04
CA ASN A 659 15.92 -38.14 -10.56
C ASN A 659 15.93 -38.23 -12.10
N ASN A 660 16.31 -37.15 -12.79
CA ASN A 660 16.37 -37.08 -14.25
C ASN A 660 17.82 -37.10 -14.79
N PHE A 661 18.83 -37.16 -13.92
CA PHE A 661 20.23 -36.88 -14.26
C PHE A 661 20.81 -37.85 -15.29
N ASP A 662 20.40 -39.12 -15.26
CA ASP A 662 20.84 -40.13 -16.23
C ASP A 662 20.41 -39.80 -17.67
N SER A 663 19.38 -38.95 -17.83
CA SER A 663 18.87 -38.52 -19.13
C SER A 663 19.42 -37.17 -19.60
N ILE A 664 20.38 -36.57 -18.90
CA ILE A 664 20.87 -35.21 -19.15
C ILE A 664 21.37 -34.97 -20.58
N ASP A 665 21.95 -35.98 -21.23
CA ASP A 665 22.41 -35.89 -22.62
C ASP A 665 21.25 -35.96 -23.62
N ALA A 666 20.22 -36.74 -23.30
CA ALA A 666 19.08 -36.95 -24.18
C ALA A 666 18.01 -35.87 -24.01
N ARG A 667 17.91 -35.28 -22.80
CA ARG A 667 16.87 -34.33 -22.37
C ARG A 667 17.45 -33.18 -21.53
N PRO A 668 18.41 -32.39 -22.05
CA PRO A 668 19.00 -31.27 -21.31
C PRO A 668 17.96 -30.21 -20.89
N GLU A 669 16.90 -30.02 -21.67
CA GLU A 669 15.77 -29.13 -21.39
C GLU A 669 14.96 -29.56 -20.16
N LEU A 670 14.86 -30.87 -19.91
CA LEU A 670 14.18 -31.40 -18.73
C LEU A 670 14.97 -31.04 -17.46
N ILE A 671 16.29 -31.21 -17.49
CA ILE A 671 17.17 -30.80 -16.38
C ILE A 671 17.09 -29.29 -16.13
N ALA A 672 17.08 -28.47 -17.18
CA ALA A 672 16.92 -27.02 -17.05
C ALA A 672 15.55 -26.63 -16.46
N THR A 673 14.51 -27.40 -16.75
CA THR A 673 13.16 -27.19 -16.20
C THR A 673 13.09 -27.59 -14.73
N GLU A 674 13.65 -28.74 -14.37
CA GLU A 674 13.68 -29.22 -12.98
C GLU A 674 14.61 -28.43 -12.08
N ALA A 675 15.57 -27.70 -12.66
CA ALA A 675 16.42 -26.78 -11.92
C ALA A 675 15.65 -25.58 -11.34
N LYS A 676 14.43 -25.30 -11.82
CA LYS A 676 13.53 -24.27 -11.28
C LYS A 676 12.68 -24.85 -10.16
N GLY A 677 12.65 -24.21 -8.99
CA GLY A 677 11.84 -24.65 -7.84
C GLY A 677 10.33 -24.61 -8.07
N TYR A 678 9.56 -25.21 -7.17
CA TYR A 678 8.10 -25.15 -7.24
C TYR A 678 7.62 -23.69 -7.22
N PHE A 679 8.14 -22.90 -6.28
CA PHE A 679 7.81 -21.48 -6.16
C PHE A 679 8.29 -20.66 -7.36
N GLU A 680 9.50 -20.90 -7.87
CA GLU A 680 10.03 -20.18 -9.03
C GLU A 680 9.23 -20.46 -10.30
N ARG A 681 8.75 -21.70 -10.48
CA ARG A 681 7.87 -22.03 -11.61
C ARG A 681 6.54 -21.30 -11.53
N ILE A 682 5.95 -21.21 -10.32
CA ILE A 682 4.71 -20.45 -10.10
C ILE A 682 4.96 -18.95 -10.33
N ILE A 683 6.03 -18.40 -9.76
CA ILE A 683 6.39 -16.98 -9.92
C ILE A 683 6.63 -16.67 -11.39
N ALA A 684 7.46 -17.45 -12.11
CA ALA A 684 7.73 -17.21 -13.52
C ALA A 684 6.46 -17.30 -14.38
N ASN A 685 5.54 -18.22 -14.06
CA ASN A 685 4.24 -18.29 -14.73
C ASN A 685 3.40 -17.04 -14.46
N ASN A 686 3.36 -16.58 -13.20
CA ASN A 686 2.63 -15.37 -12.82
C ASN A 686 3.26 -14.11 -13.42
N GLU A 687 4.59 -13.98 -13.44
CA GLU A 687 5.31 -12.87 -14.10
C GLU A 687 5.04 -12.84 -15.59
N THR A 688 4.95 -14.00 -16.23
CA THR A 688 4.56 -14.10 -17.65
C THR A 688 3.15 -13.55 -17.86
N ILE A 689 2.18 -14.01 -17.05
CA ILE A 689 0.80 -13.52 -17.08
C ILE A 689 0.74 -12.00 -16.83
N ILE A 690 1.47 -11.51 -15.82
CA ILE A 690 1.53 -10.08 -15.48
C ILE A 690 2.15 -9.27 -16.63
N SER A 691 3.22 -9.76 -17.25
CA SER A 691 3.87 -9.10 -18.38
C SER A 691 2.94 -9.02 -19.60
N GLU A 692 2.25 -10.11 -19.93
CA GLU A 692 1.25 -10.15 -20.99
C GLU A 692 0.09 -9.18 -20.71
N GLN A 693 -0.43 -9.15 -19.49
CA GLN A 693 -1.47 -8.22 -19.08
C GLN A 693 -0.99 -6.76 -19.11
N THR A 694 0.23 -6.49 -18.67
CA THR A 694 0.83 -5.15 -18.67
C THR A 694 1.05 -4.65 -20.10
N ALA A 695 1.51 -5.52 -21.01
CA ALA A 695 1.64 -5.21 -22.43
C ALA A 695 0.26 -4.93 -23.05
N GLY A 696 -0.75 -5.75 -22.73
CA GLY A 696 -2.13 -5.52 -23.13
C GLY A 696 -2.67 -4.17 -22.65
N LEU A 697 -2.43 -3.83 -21.38
CA LEU A 697 -2.85 -2.56 -20.78
C LEU A 697 -2.15 -1.35 -21.44
N LYS A 698 -0.84 -1.43 -21.69
CA LYS A 698 -0.10 -0.37 -22.42
C LYS A 698 -0.67 -0.14 -23.82
N ASN A 699 -0.99 -1.22 -24.54
CA ASN A 699 -1.62 -1.12 -25.85
C ASN A 699 -3.00 -0.47 -25.76
N LEU A 700 -3.79 -0.83 -24.74
CA LEU A 700 -5.10 -0.23 -24.50
C LEU A 700 -4.99 1.27 -24.19
N TYR A 701 -4.04 1.67 -23.35
CA TYR A 701 -3.78 3.08 -23.04
C TYR A 701 -3.37 3.88 -24.28
N ALA A 702 -2.44 3.34 -25.09
CA ALA A 702 -2.03 3.97 -26.33
C ALA A 702 -3.22 4.13 -27.30
N GLU A 703 -4.11 3.14 -27.35
CA GLU A 703 -5.32 3.19 -28.15
C GLU A 703 -6.32 4.24 -27.62
N VAL A 704 -6.51 4.32 -26.30
CA VAL A 704 -7.34 5.36 -25.67
C VAL A 704 -6.77 6.76 -25.91
N GLU A 705 -5.45 6.95 -25.82
CA GLU A 705 -4.81 8.22 -26.14
C GLU A 705 -4.99 8.60 -27.60
N ARG A 706 -4.84 7.63 -28.52
CA ARG A 706 -5.10 7.81 -29.95
C ARG A 706 -6.55 8.24 -30.20
N LEU A 707 -7.50 7.51 -29.63
CA LEU A 707 -8.93 7.82 -29.74
C LEU A 707 -9.25 9.19 -29.13
N ASN A 708 -8.64 9.56 -28.00
CA ASN A 708 -8.82 10.88 -27.40
C ASN A 708 -8.25 12.01 -28.28
N LYS A 709 -7.11 11.77 -28.93
CA LYS A 709 -6.52 12.72 -29.88
C LYS A 709 -7.42 12.87 -31.11
N ASP A 710 -7.90 11.77 -31.66
CA ASP A 710 -8.84 11.76 -32.79
C ASP A 710 -10.14 12.48 -32.41
N ASN A 711 -10.68 12.22 -31.21
CA ASN A 711 -11.88 12.90 -30.71
C ASN A 711 -11.68 14.42 -30.59
N LYS A 712 -10.53 14.89 -30.09
CA LYS A 712 -10.19 16.33 -30.08
C LYS A 712 -10.15 16.94 -31.49
N VAL A 713 -9.59 16.22 -32.47
CA VAL A 713 -9.58 16.66 -33.87
C VAL A 713 -10.99 16.76 -34.43
N TYR A 714 -11.84 15.75 -34.19
CA TYR A 714 -13.23 15.76 -34.63
C TYR A 714 -14.05 16.88 -33.97
N ILE A 715 -13.84 17.13 -32.68
CA ILE A 715 -14.48 18.26 -31.96
C ILE A 715 -14.04 19.60 -32.57
N ALA A 716 -12.75 19.79 -32.86
CA ALA A 716 -12.25 21.00 -33.49
C ALA A 716 -12.85 21.22 -34.89
N GLU A 717 -12.93 20.16 -35.71
CA GLU A 717 -13.55 20.23 -37.04
C GLU A 717 -15.05 20.51 -36.97
N MET A 718 -15.74 19.94 -35.97
CA MET A 718 -17.14 20.27 -35.69
C MET A 718 -17.32 21.75 -35.32
N HIS A 719 -16.43 22.34 -34.52
CA HIS A 719 -16.46 23.76 -34.19
C HIS A 719 -16.22 24.62 -35.44
N ARG A 720 -15.25 24.26 -36.28
CA ARG A 720 -14.97 24.93 -37.57
C ARG A 720 -16.18 24.92 -38.49
N LEU A 721 -16.80 23.75 -38.70
CA LEU A 721 -18.02 23.63 -39.50
C LEU A 721 -19.19 24.44 -38.92
N ASN A 722 -19.32 24.50 -37.60
CA ASN A 722 -20.36 25.30 -36.95
C ASN A 722 -20.12 26.81 -37.13
N GLU A 723 -18.87 27.27 -37.08
CA GLU A 723 -18.52 28.66 -37.41
C GLU A 723 -18.78 29.00 -38.88
N GLU A 724 -18.42 28.12 -39.81
CA GLU A 724 -18.74 28.27 -41.24
C GLU A 724 -20.25 28.38 -41.47
N ILE A 725 -21.04 27.50 -40.83
CA ILE A 725 -22.52 27.56 -40.87
C ILE A 725 -23.02 28.92 -40.36
N ASN A 726 -22.52 29.38 -39.20
CA ASN A 726 -22.94 30.65 -38.62
C ASN A 726 -22.53 31.88 -39.45
N ASN A 727 -21.34 31.84 -40.08
CA ASN A 727 -20.86 32.91 -40.95
C ASN A 727 -21.63 32.97 -42.27
N MET A 728 -22.01 31.81 -42.83
CA MET A 728 -22.89 31.75 -44.01
C MET A 728 -24.32 32.22 -43.70
N GLU A 729 -24.86 31.91 -42.51
CA GLU A 729 -26.17 32.42 -42.06
C GLU A 729 -26.20 33.97 -41.96
N LYS A 730 -25.05 34.63 -41.73
CA LYS A 730 -24.94 36.10 -41.71
C LYS A 730 -24.88 36.74 -43.11
N ILE A 731 -24.58 35.97 -44.16
CA ILE A 731 -24.34 36.48 -45.52
C ILE A 731 -25.62 36.43 -46.39
N ASP A 732 -26.62 35.61 -46.04
CA ASP A 732 -27.76 35.34 -46.92
C ASP A 732 -29.08 35.98 -46.43
N ASN A 733 -29.49 37.08 -47.09
CA ASN A 733 -30.79 37.73 -46.97
C ASN A 733 -31.74 37.41 -48.15
N GLY A 734 -31.47 36.37 -48.96
CA GLY A 734 -32.15 36.20 -50.25
C GLY A 734 -32.20 34.77 -50.79
N VAL A 735 -33.05 33.93 -50.19
CA VAL A 735 -33.81 32.84 -50.86
C VAL A 735 -33.01 31.93 -51.82
N ARG A 736 -32.44 30.82 -51.29
CA ARG A 736 -32.62 29.41 -51.75
C ARG A 736 -31.52 28.52 -51.16
N GLN A 737 -31.71 27.88 -49.99
CA GLN A 737 -31.01 26.62 -49.62
C GLN A 737 -31.54 25.88 -48.36
N SER A 738 -32.84 25.94 -48.07
CA SER A 738 -33.45 25.30 -46.87
C SER A 738 -33.09 23.80 -46.66
N PHE A 739 -32.95 23.02 -47.73
CA PHE A 739 -32.69 21.58 -47.62
C PHE A 739 -31.21 21.24 -47.39
N PHE A 740 -30.28 22.01 -47.95
CA PHE A 740 -28.84 21.79 -47.76
C PHE A 740 -28.43 22.08 -46.31
N TYR A 741 -28.91 23.19 -45.73
CA TYR A 741 -28.65 23.56 -44.34
C TYR A 741 -29.27 22.60 -43.31
N ARG A 742 -30.48 22.08 -43.58
CA ARG A 742 -31.10 21.03 -42.75
C ARG A 742 -30.33 19.72 -42.84
N GLY A 743 -29.80 19.37 -44.02
CA GLY A 743 -28.92 18.22 -44.22
C GLY A 743 -27.62 18.32 -43.42
N LEU A 744 -26.93 19.45 -43.49
CA LEU A 744 -25.70 19.72 -42.70
C LEU A 744 -25.95 19.69 -41.19
N ARG A 745 -27.02 20.32 -40.69
CA ARG A 745 -27.40 20.24 -39.26
C ARG A 745 -27.77 18.81 -38.83
N TYR A 746 -28.41 18.03 -39.70
CA TYR A 746 -28.72 16.63 -39.44
C TYR A 746 -27.45 15.78 -39.37
N VAL A 747 -26.51 15.97 -40.31
CA VAL A 747 -25.20 15.31 -40.30
C VAL A 747 -24.39 15.71 -39.05
N TYR A 748 -24.35 16.99 -38.69
CA TYR A 748 -23.70 17.46 -37.46
C TYR A 748 -24.30 16.81 -36.20
N ARG A 749 -25.63 16.76 -36.08
CA ARG A 749 -26.31 16.11 -34.93
C ARG A 749 -26.04 14.60 -34.89
N ARG A 750 -26.02 13.92 -36.04
CA ARG A 750 -25.67 12.50 -36.13
C ARG A 750 -24.20 12.25 -35.78
N ALA A 751 -23.28 13.07 -36.28
CA ALA A 751 -21.85 12.99 -35.94
C ALA A 751 -21.62 13.20 -34.44
N LYS A 752 -22.32 14.16 -33.81
CA LYS A 752 -22.29 14.39 -32.36
C LYS A 752 -22.82 13.21 -31.53
N VAL A 753 -23.74 12.41 -32.08
CA VAL A 753 -24.25 11.19 -31.43
C VAL A 753 -23.33 9.99 -31.65
N ILE A 754 -22.58 9.95 -32.76
CA ILE A 754 -21.62 8.89 -33.05
C ILE A 754 -20.30 9.08 -32.29
N LEU A 755 -19.90 10.34 -32.03
CA LEU A 755 -18.69 10.69 -31.27
C LEU A 755 -18.86 10.61 -29.74
N LYS A 756 -20.10 10.54 -29.26
CA LYS A 756 -20.46 10.51 -27.84
C LYS A 756 -20.82 9.09 -27.46
#